data_AF-W9RW18-F1
#
_entry.id   AF-W9RW18-F1
#
_cell.length_a   1.000
_cell.length_b   1.000
_cell.length_c   1.000
_cell.angle_alpha   90.00
_cell.angle_beta   90.00
_cell.angle_gamma   90.00
#
_symmetry.space_group_name_H-M   'P 1'
#
loop_
_entity.id
_entity.type
_entity.pdbx_description
1 polymer ?
#
loop_
_entity_poly.entity_id
_entity_poly.type
_entity_poly.pdbx_seq_one_letter_code
_entity_poly.pdbx_strand_id
1 'polypeptide(L)'
;MAVGDAGLQEEHLDVLTQTGQKTGDVHRDGDYHRAVHVWIYAENTQELLLQRRADCKDSWPGFWDISSAGHISTGDSSLITARRELQEELGVILPKDAFEKIFVYLEECVTNDGTFINNEFSDVYLVTTLDPIPLEAFTLQEIEVSAVKYISYKEYRSLLAKEDPEYVPYDVNGKYGQLFDIIERRYTENNVARCLTLQNQLRRYAPVSLDPELTGFSEADKEALALLIKAATIMDEIFHQQVWYSNPDLRAWLKEHMNATDIDKLKWAYYLINKSPWSCLDENEAFLTTADSAIKLLPDATRAVTGWKGLEYKAAFPMLKPPGANFYPPDMDKMEFELWKSSLTDSQKQDATGFFNVIKRHSEFNLDSSIYNKTLDDTEKLVQSTNDLYIVPFSEEYNSFLAKAAKLLHKAGDLSSSPSLKRFLHSRADAFLSNDYYDSDIAWMKLDSKLDVTIGPYETYEDTLFGYKATFEAFIGVRDDKATAQVELFGDNLQVLEQNLPLDNMYKSKDVIAAPIRVINLLYNAGDVKGPQTVAFNLPNDERIVKDHGTSMVMLKNVSEAKFKHILQPIADECITKEQQELVDFDSFFTHTICHECCHGIGPHSIVLPNGEKSTVRLELQELHSALEEAKADIVGLWALRYLIDQMHSLKRHEQALKQVQTNRLTTAERKDLLPKSLLKSMYVSFLAGCFRSVRFGLEEAHGKGQALQFNWLYEKGAFILHSDEKFSVDFTKVEGAVESLSREILTIQAKGDKEAANLLLQKYCKLTEPLNIALGKLENVQVPVDIVPSFPIANRILE
;
A
#
# COMPACT_ATOMS: atom_id res chain seq x y z
N MET A 1 16.58 -36.34 -54.15
CA MET A 1 17.65 -35.34 -53.90
C MET A 1 16.98 -33.98 -53.89
N ALA A 2 16.88 -33.21 -52.82
CA ALA A 2 17.16 -33.40 -51.40
C ALA A 2 16.06 -32.59 -50.68
N VAL A 3 15.60 -33.10 -49.55
CA VAL A 3 14.69 -32.42 -48.62
C VAL A 3 15.45 -31.22 -48.06
N GLY A 4 14.88 -30.02 -48.16
CA GLY A 4 15.44 -28.84 -47.52
C GLY A 4 15.21 -28.93 -46.02
N ASP A 5 16.30 -28.91 -45.27
CA ASP A 5 16.34 -28.71 -43.82
C ASP A 5 15.50 -27.46 -43.47
N ALA A 6 14.36 -27.69 -42.80
CA ALA A 6 13.76 -26.66 -41.96
C ALA A 6 14.68 -26.56 -40.74
N GLY A 7 15.50 -25.51 -40.69
CA GLY A 7 16.39 -25.29 -39.56
C GLY A 7 15.59 -25.22 -38.27
N LEU A 8 15.83 -26.17 -37.37
CA LEU A 8 15.52 -26.03 -35.95
C LEU A 8 16.15 -24.73 -35.46
N GLN A 9 15.35 -23.74 -35.08
CA GLN A 9 15.84 -22.64 -34.26
C GLN A 9 16.23 -23.24 -32.91
N GLU A 10 17.50 -23.12 -32.51
CA GLU A 10 17.89 -23.40 -31.13
C GLU A 10 17.16 -22.41 -30.22
N GLU A 11 16.23 -22.89 -29.41
CA GLU A 11 15.63 -22.11 -28.33
C GLU A 11 16.67 -21.91 -27.23
N HIS A 12 17.08 -20.67 -27.02
CA HIS A 12 17.92 -20.29 -25.90
C HIS A 12 17.02 -19.99 -24.70
N LEU A 13 17.23 -20.70 -23.58
CA LEU A 13 16.47 -20.54 -22.34
C LEU A 13 17.39 -20.01 -21.22
N ASP A 14 16.86 -19.21 -20.31
CA ASP A 14 17.60 -18.75 -19.12
C ASP A 14 17.81 -19.89 -18.12
N VAL A 15 19.04 -20.05 -17.61
CA VAL A 15 19.34 -20.96 -16.50
C VAL A 15 18.95 -20.37 -15.16
N LEU A 16 18.35 -21.21 -14.31
CA LEU A 16 17.95 -20.91 -12.96
C LEU A 16 18.76 -21.70 -11.92
N THR A 17 18.75 -21.21 -10.69
CA THR A 17 19.09 -21.98 -9.51
C THR A 17 17.96 -22.97 -9.17
N GLN A 18 18.24 -23.95 -8.31
CA GLN A 18 17.21 -24.82 -7.72
C GLN A 18 16.12 -24.05 -6.93
N THR A 19 16.39 -22.79 -6.56
CA THR A 19 15.41 -21.91 -5.91
C THR A 19 14.64 -21.02 -6.89
N GLY A 20 14.85 -21.18 -8.20
CA GLY A 20 14.12 -20.48 -9.26
C GLY A 20 14.64 -19.08 -9.59
N GLN A 21 15.86 -18.73 -9.15
CA GLN A 21 16.51 -17.44 -9.44
C GLN A 21 17.37 -17.55 -10.70
N LYS A 22 17.32 -16.58 -11.61
CA LYS A 22 18.13 -16.60 -12.83
C LYS A 22 19.64 -16.48 -12.53
N THR A 23 20.48 -17.19 -13.26
CA THR A 23 21.95 -17.13 -13.11
C THR A 23 22.64 -16.21 -14.12
N GLY A 24 21.96 -15.90 -15.23
CA GLY A 24 22.53 -15.18 -16.38
C GLY A 24 23.20 -16.08 -17.43
N ASP A 25 23.14 -17.40 -17.28
CA ASP A 25 23.62 -18.38 -18.26
C ASP A 25 22.49 -18.87 -19.17
N VAL A 26 22.85 -19.48 -20.31
CA VAL A 26 21.91 -20.09 -21.28
C VAL A 26 21.92 -21.61 -21.11
N HIS A 27 20.72 -22.21 -21.09
CA HIS A 27 20.46 -23.62 -20.83
C HIS A 27 21.25 -24.56 -21.74
N ARG A 28 21.76 -25.66 -21.18
CA ARG A 28 22.46 -26.73 -21.92
C ARG A 28 21.68 -28.04 -21.95
N ASP A 29 21.70 -28.80 -20.85
CA ASP A 29 20.99 -30.08 -20.70
C ASP A 29 20.74 -30.35 -19.21
N GLY A 30 19.48 -30.42 -18.80
CA GLY A 30 19.08 -30.69 -17.41
C GLY A 30 19.26 -29.52 -16.44
N ASP A 31 19.57 -28.32 -16.95
CA ASP A 31 19.62 -27.10 -16.13
C ASP A 31 18.19 -26.68 -15.76
N TYR A 32 18.03 -26.05 -14.60
CA TYR A 32 16.73 -25.50 -14.23
C TYR A 32 16.35 -24.37 -15.20
N HIS A 33 15.17 -24.43 -15.78
CA HIS A 33 14.65 -23.42 -16.72
C HIS A 33 13.17 -23.13 -16.44
N ARG A 34 12.54 -22.20 -17.18
CA ARG A 34 11.12 -21.86 -17.01
C ARG A 34 10.28 -22.18 -18.24
N ALA A 35 9.04 -22.55 -17.98
CA ALA A 35 7.96 -22.62 -18.95
C ALA A 35 6.72 -21.90 -18.43
N VAL A 36 5.73 -21.75 -19.31
CA VAL A 36 4.40 -21.23 -18.99
C VAL A 36 3.36 -22.27 -19.33
N HIS A 37 2.34 -22.38 -18.49
CA HIS A 37 1.17 -23.22 -18.73
C HIS A 37 -0.09 -22.37 -18.66
N VAL A 38 -0.85 -22.31 -19.75
CA VAL A 38 -2.09 -21.53 -19.83
C VAL A 38 -3.28 -22.46 -19.86
N TRP A 39 -4.20 -22.27 -18.91
CA TRP A 39 -5.49 -22.93 -18.86
C TRP A 39 -6.61 -21.98 -19.29
N ILE A 40 -7.47 -22.40 -20.22
CA ILE A 40 -8.73 -21.73 -20.51
C ILE A 40 -9.86 -22.46 -19.78
N TYR A 41 -10.58 -21.75 -18.93
CA TYR A 41 -11.75 -22.22 -18.19
C TYR A 41 -13.00 -21.45 -18.61
N ALA A 42 -14.02 -22.16 -19.11
CA ALA A 42 -15.33 -21.61 -19.43
C ALA A 42 -16.24 -21.67 -18.20
N GLU A 43 -16.55 -20.50 -17.64
CA GLU A 43 -17.25 -20.34 -16.36
C GLU A 43 -18.67 -20.94 -16.38
N ASN A 44 -19.48 -20.63 -17.40
CA ASN A 44 -20.89 -21.04 -17.45
C ASN A 44 -21.06 -22.55 -17.61
N THR A 45 -20.14 -23.22 -18.32
CA THR A 45 -20.19 -24.67 -18.52
C THR A 45 -19.33 -25.44 -17.51
N GLN A 46 -18.46 -24.75 -16.76
CA GLN A 46 -17.46 -25.34 -15.87
C GLN A 46 -16.53 -26.33 -16.57
N GLU A 47 -16.09 -25.96 -17.78
CA GLU A 47 -15.25 -26.78 -18.63
C GLU A 47 -13.85 -26.18 -18.80
N LEU A 48 -12.85 -27.05 -18.90
CA LEU A 48 -11.50 -26.70 -19.31
C LEU A 48 -11.32 -27.00 -20.79
N LEU A 49 -10.62 -26.12 -21.49
CA LEU A 49 -10.13 -26.40 -22.85
C LEU A 49 -8.87 -27.27 -22.74
N LEU A 50 -8.85 -28.40 -23.42
CA LEU A 50 -7.67 -29.23 -23.59
C LEU A 50 -7.22 -29.20 -25.04
N GLN A 51 -5.90 -29.24 -25.24
CA GLN A 51 -5.32 -29.46 -26.57
C GLN A 51 -4.91 -30.92 -26.73
N ARG A 52 -4.95 -31.43 -27.95
CA ARG A 52 -4.36 -32.73 -28.30
C ARG A 52 -3.02 -32.46 -28.96
N ARG A 53 -1.96 -32.91 -28.30
CA ARG A 53 -0.57 -32.76 -28.78
C ARG A 53 -0.42 -33.40 -30.16
N ALA A 54 0.30 -32.76 -31.06
CA ALA A 54 0.55 -33.30 -32.39
C ALA A 54 1.29 -34.64 -32.33
N ASP A 55 0.99 -35.53 -33.29
CA ASP A 55 1.61 -36.86 -33.35
C ASP A 55 3.14 -36.81 -33.57
N CYS A 56 3.67 -35.65 -33.99
CA CYS A 56 5.10 -35.41 -34.20
C CYS A 56 5.85 -34.85 -32.99
N LYS A 57 5.20 -34.65 -31.84
CA LYS A 57 5.87 -34.16 -30.62
C LYS A 57 6.75 -35.24 -29.99
N ASP A 58 7.92 -34.82 -29.48
CA ASP A 58 8.87 -35.72 -28.83
C ASP A 58 8.37 -36.27 -27.48
N SER A 59 7.48 -35.53 -26.81
CA SER A 59 6.85 -35.91 -25.55
C SER A 59 5.33 -36.03 -25.70
N TRP A 60 4.80 -37.17 -25.23
CA TRP A 60 3.35 -37.48 -25.17
C TRP A 60 2.57 -37.24 -26.49
N PRO A 61 3.05 -37.73 -27.65
CA PRO A 61 2.38 -37.49 -28.94
C PRO A 61 0.96 -38.06 -28.95
N GLY A 62 -0.01 -37.23 -29.38
CA GLY A 62 -1.41 -37.61 -29.50
C GLY A 62 -2.23 -37.59 -28.20
N PHE A 63 -1.62 -37.25 -27.06
CA PHE A 63 -2.28 -37.17 -25.75
C PHE A 63 -3.01 -35.83 -25.58
N TRP A 64 -4.07 -35.82 -24.76
CA TRP A 64 -4.76 -34.61 -24.32
C TRP A 64 -4.02 -33.94 -23.17
N ASP A 65 -3.84 -32.63 -23.29
CA ASP A 65 -2.94 -31.83 -22.48
C ASP A 65 -3.53 -30.44 -22.16
N ILE A 66 -2.79 -29.63 -21.40
CA ILE A 66 -3.02 -28.22 -21.06
C ILE A 66 -3.48 -27.42 -22.28
N SER A 67 -4.25 -26.34 -22.08
CA SER A 67 -4.77 -25.55 -23.22
C SER A 67 -3.64 -25.00 -24.11
N SER A 68 -2.58 -24.46 -23.51
CA SER A 68 -1.37 -24.04 -24.21
C SER A 68 -0.15 -24.06 -23.27
N ALA A 69 1.03 -24.39 -23.79
CA ALA A 69 2.25 -24.52 -23.01
C ALA A 69 3.51 -24.25 -23.85
N GLY A 70 4.53 -23.61 -23.26
CA GLY A 70 5.81 -23.42 -23.94
C GLY A 70 6.90 -22.84 -23.05
N HIS A 71 8.15 -22.90 -23.51
CA HIS A 71 9.30 -22.43 -22.75
C HIS A 71 9.43 -20.90 -22.79
N ILE A 72 9.98 -20.33 -21.72
CA ILE A 72 10.34 -18.90 -21.69
C ILE A 72 11.71 -18.74 -22.35
N SER A 73 11.72 -18.17 -23.55
CA SER A 73 12.94 -17.77 -24.27
C SER A 73 13.78 -16.79 -23.45
N THR A 74 15.11 -16.82 -23.64
CA THR A 74 16.04 -15.89 -23.01
C THR A 74 15.63 -14.44 -23.28
N GLY A 75 15.44 -13.68 -22.19
CA GLY A 75 15.02 -12.28 -22.23
C GLY A 75 13.50 -12.04 -22.26
N ASP A 76 12.68 -13.07 -22.53
CA ASP A 76 11.23 -12.95 -22.46
C ASP A 76 10.73 -12.96 -21.01
N SER A 77 9.56 -12.35 -20.81
CA SER A 77 8.84 -12.39 -19.55
C SER A 77 7.78 -13.50 -19.57
N SER A 78 7.43 -14.01 -18.39
CA SER A 78 6.44 -15.08 -18.23
C SER A 78 5.09 -14.74 -18.86
N LEU A 79 4.59 -13.52 -18.66
CA LEU A 79 3.30 -13.12 -19.22
C LEU A 79 3.36 -12.93 -20.74
N ILE A 80 4.49 -12.46 -21.27
CA ILE A 80 4.68 -12.32 -22.72
C ILE A 80 4.70 -13.70 -23.38
N THR A 81 5.46 -14.65 -22.81
CA THR A 81 5.47 -16.03 -23.29
C THR A 81 4.07 -16.64 -23.23
N ALA A 82 3.33 -16.49 -22.13
CA ALA A 82 1.97 -17.03 -22.02
C ALA A 82 1.02 -16.49 -23.10
N ARG A 83 1.13 -15.20 -23.46
CA ARG A 83 0.35 -14.58 -24.56
C ARG A 83 0.80 -15.10 -25.92
N ARG A 84 2.11 -15.23 -26.14
CA ARG A 84 2.70 -15.71 -27.39
C ARG A 84 2.30 -17.16 -27.66
N GLU A 85 2.51 -18.06 -26.72
CA GLU A 85 2.20 -19.50 -26.87
C GLU A 85 0.70 -19.70 -27.14
N LEU A 86 -0.17 -18.98 -26.40
CA LEU A 86 -1.61 -19.05 -26.62
C LEU A 86 -2.03 -18.58 -28.04
N GLN A 87 -1.34 -17.57 -28.56
CA GLN A 87 -1.56 -17.08 -29.93
C GLN A 87 -1.01 -18.05 -30.98
N GLU A 88 0.20 -18.57 -30.78
CA GLU A 88 0.88 -19.46 -31.73
C GLU A 88 0.16 -20.81 -31.82
N GLU A 89 -0.10 -21.47 -30.70
CA GLU A 89 -0.69 -22.80 -30.66
C GLU A 89 -2.18 -22.80 -31.02
N LEU A 90 -2.95 -21.82 -30.53
CA LEU A 90 -4.42 -21.81 -30.61
C LEU A 90 -5.00 -20.69 -31.48
N GLY A 91 -4.22 -19.66 -31.82
CA GLY A 91 -4.73 -18.47 -32.52
C GLY A 91 -5.61 -17.57 -31.64
N VAL A 92 -5.46 -17.62 -30.32
CA VAL A 92 -6.24 -16.82 -29.37
C VAL A 92 -5.40 -15.66 -28.86
N ILE A 93 -5.86 -14.43 -29.14
CA ILE A 93 -5.19 -13.19 -28.76
C ILE A 93 -5.97 -12.55 -27.61
N LEU A 94 -5.31 -12.44 -26.47
CA LEU A 94 -5.87 -11.84 -25.26
C LEU A 94 -4.94 -10.77 -24.67
N PRO A 95 -5.50 -9.70 -24.09
CA PRO A 95 -4.73 -8.71 -23.35
C PRO A 95 -4.18 -9.29 -22.06
N LYS A 96 -3.16 -8.63 -21.51
CA LYS A 96 -2.47 -9.05 -20.26
C LYS A 96 -3.41 -9.30 -19.09
N ASP A 97 -4.51 -8.56 -19.00
CA ASP A 97 -5.47 -8.65 -17.91
C ASP A 97 -6.47 -9.80 -18.07
N ALA A 98 -6.33 -10.66 -19.06
CA ALA A 98 -7.04 -11.93 -19.13
C ALA A 98 -6.32 -13.07 -18.38
N PHE A 99 -5.03 -12.90 -18.07
CA PHE A 99 -4.17 -13.95 -17.57
C PHE A 99 -3.93 -13.80 -16.07
N GLU A 100 -4.47 -14.72 -15.28
CA GLU A 100 -4.20 -14.79 -13.85
C GLU A 100 -3.09 -15.78 -13.57
N LYS A 101 -1.94 -15.33 -13.05
CA LYS A 101 -0.92 -16.25 -12.53
C LYS A 101 -1.39 -16.85 -11.21
N ILE A 102 -1.73 -18.14 -11.21
CA ILE A 102 -2.34 -18.80 -10.04
C ILE A 102 -1.32 -19.49 -9.14
N PHE A 103 -0.24 -20.03 -9.69
CA PHE A 103 0.89 -20.57 -8.92
C PHE A 103 2.12 -20.84 -9.82
N VAL A 104 3.26 -21.13 -9.17
CA VAL A 104 4.48 -21.63 -9.80
C VAL A 104 4.82 -22.96 -9.16
N TYR A 105 5.28 -23.92 -9.94
CA TYR A 105 5.81 -25.16 -9.38
C TYR A 105 7.03 -25.65 -10.15
N LEU A 106 7.86 -26.46 -9.49
CA LEU A 106 9.01 -27.13 -10.07
C LEU A 106 8.60 -28.56 -10.43
N GLU A 107 8.83 -28.95 -11.67
CA GLU A 107 8.77 -30.32 -12.17
C GLU A 107 10.19 -30.83 -12.43
N GLU A 108 10.58 -31.88 -11.71
CA GLU A 108 11.83 -32.59 -11.93
C GLU A 108 11.47 -33.95 -12.54
N CYS A 109 11.62 -34.07 -13.85
CA CYS A 109 11.28 -35.26 -14.60
C CYS A 109 12.52 -35.87 -15.26
N VAL A 110 12.60 -37.20 -15.25
CA VAL A 110 13.60 -37.94 -16.01
C VAL A 110 12.86 -38.89 -16.95
N THR A 111 12.88 -38.60 -18.23
CA THR A 111 12.21 -39.41 -19.27
C THR A 111 13.25 -40.12 -20.15
N ASN A 112 12.78 -40.94 -21.11
CA ASN A 112 13.62 -41.67 -22.07
C ASN A 112 14.70 -42.53 -21.39
N ASP A 113 14.32 -43.39 -20.44
CA ASP A 113 15.24 -44.33 -19.75
C ASP A 113 16.47 -43.66 -19.09
N GLY A 114 16.35 -42.41 -18.67
CA GLY A 114 17.42 -41.69 -17.96
C GLY A 114 18.23 -40.73 -18.82
N THR A 115 17.91 -40.58 -20.11
CA THR A 115 18.69 -39.72 -21.02
C THR A 115 18.13 -38.31 -21.19
N PHE A 116 16.91 -38.05 -20.73
CA PHE A 116 16.31 -36.72 -20.78
C PHE A 116 15.97 -36.26 -19.36
N ILE A 117 16.64 -35.21 -18.90
CA ILE A 117 16.42 -34.61 -17.57
C ILE A 117 15.73 -33.26 -17.81
N ASN A 118 14.52 -33.11 -17.30
CA ASN A 118 13.75 -31.87 -17.35
C ASN A 118 13.57 -31.31 -15.95
N ASN A 119 14.18 -30.16 -15.67
CA ASN A 119 14.04 -29.46 -14.41
C ASN A 119 13.36 -28.12 -14.67
N GLU A 120 12.04 -28.11 -14.71
CA GLU A 120 11.26 -27.00 -15.23
C GLU A 120 10.44 -26.31 -14.13
N PHE A 121 10.60 -24.99 -14.01
CA PHE A 121 9.67 -24.16 -13.26
C PHE A 121 8.53 -23.70 -14.16
N SER A 122 7.34 -24.24 -13.96
CA SER A 122 6.17 -23.86 -14.77
C SER A 122 5.36 -22.76 -14.07
N ASP A 123 5.26 -21.61 -14.74
CA ASP A 123 4.39 -20.51 -14.34
C ASP A 123 2.97 -20.79 -14.87
N VAL A 124 2.02 -21.05 -13.97
CA VAL A 124 0.66 -21.47 -14.36
C VAL A 124 -0.29 -20.29 -14.36
N TYR A 125 -0.90 -20.07 -15.52
CA TYR A 125 -1.89 -19.03 -15.79
C TYR A 125 -3.28 -19.62 -16.01
N LEU A 126 -4.31 -18.91 -15.54
CA LEU A 126 -5.72 -19.19 -15.79
C LEU A 126 -6.35 -18.03 -16.54
N VAL A 127 -6.95 -18.34 -17.68
CA VAL A 127 -7.83 -17.46 -18.45
C VAL A 127 -9.26 -17.93 -18.21
N THR A 128 -10.12 -17.03 -17.73
CA THR A 128 -11.54 -17.32 -17.47
C THR A 128 -12.41 -16.69 -18.55
N THR A 129 -13.03 -17.51 -19.40
CA THR A 129 -14.03 -17.10 -20.38
C THR A 129 -15.43 -17.32 -19.81
N LEU A 130 -16.43 -16.56 -20.25
CA LEU A 130 -17.80 -16.84 -19.83
C LEU A 130 -18.32 -18.16 -20.42
N ASP A 131 -18.16 -18.30 -21.74
CA ASP A 131 -18.62 -19.46 -22.50
C ASP A 131 -17.45 -20.12 -23.24
N PRO A 132 -17.62 -21.38 -23.69
CA PRO A 132 -16.66 -22.03 -24.57
C PRO A 132 -16.43 -21.25 -25.86
N ILE A 133 -15.16 -21.13 -26.27
CA ILE A 133 -14.79 -20.60 -27.58
C ILE A 133 -15.28 -21.59 -28.66
N PRO A 134 -16.01 -21.17 -29.70
CA PRO A 134 -16.41 -22.07 -30.78
C PRO A 134 -15.19 -22.77 -31.39
N LEU A 135 -15.29 -24.07 -31.66
CA LEU A 135 -14.13 -24.85 -32.14
C LEU A 135 -13.59 -24.32 -33.48
N GLU A 136 -14.47 -23.75 -34.30
CA GLU A 136 -14.11 -23.08 -35.55
C GLU A 136 -13.50 -21.68 -35.37
N ALA A 137 -13.38 -21.14 -34.16
CA ALA A 137 -12.69 -19.86 -33.93
C ALA A 137 -11.17 -20.04 -33.79
N PHE A 138 -10.71 -21.25 -33.44
CA PHE A 138 -9.29 -21.55 -33.27
C PHE A 138 -8.54 -21.62 -34.60
N THR A 139 -7.27 -21.21 -34.55
CA THR A 139 -6.29 -21.40 -35.64
C THR A 139 -5.13 -22.20 -35.06
N LEU A 140 -5.17 -23.52 -35.27
CA LEU A 140 -4.22 -24.44 -34.65
C LEU A 140 -2.89 -24.47 -35.41
N GLN A 141 -1.78 -24.43 -34.69
CA GLN A 141 -0.46 -24.70 -35.25
C GLN A 141 -0.27 -26.21 -35.42
N GLU A 142 -0.34 -26.69 -36.66
CA GLU A 142 -0.41 -28.14 -36.96
C GLU A 142 0.78 -28.97 -36.43
N ILE A 143 1.95 -28.36 -36.22
CA ILE A 143 3.13 -29.04 -35.66
C ILE A 143 3.08 -29.20 -34.14
N GLU A 144 2.23 -28.43 -33.47
CA GLU A 144 2.06 -28.43 -32.01
C GLU A 144 0.74 -29.08 -31.59
N VAL A 145 -0.35 -28.71 -32.27
CA VAL A 145 -1.73 -29.03 -31.86
C VAL A 145 -2.51 -29.68 -32.99
N SER A 146 -3.06 -30.86 -32.72
CA SER A 146 -3.90 -31.60 -33.68
C SER A 146 -5.40 -31.42 -33.48
N ALA A 147 -5.85 -31.10 -32.26
CA ALA A 147 -7.25 -30.86 -31.95
C ALA A 147 -7.40 -30.12 -30.62
N VAL A 148 -8.59 -29.56 -30.38
CA VAL A 148 -8.98 -29.02 -29.07
C VAL A 148 -10.35 -29.56 -28.67
N LYS A 149 -10.61 -29.69 -27.36
CA LYS A 149 -11.92 -30.05 -26.82
C LYS A 149 -12.18 -29.39 -25.48
N TYR A 150 -13.44 -29.15 -25.16
CA TYR A 150 -13.88 -28.82 -23.81
C TYR A 150 -14.25 -30.09 -23.05
N ILE A 151 -13.91 -30.11 -21.76
CA ILE A 151 -14.27 -31.19 -20.83
C ILE A 151 -14.56 -30.59 -19.47
N SER A 152 -15.55 -31.14 -18.74
CA SER A 152 -15.81 -30.70 -17.36
C SER A 152 -14.54 -30.83 -16.51
N TYR A 153 -14.20 -29.81 -15.71
CA TYR A 153 -13.00 -29.85 -14.86
C TYR A 153 -13.05 -31.03 -13.87
N LYS A 154 -14.26 -31.43 -13.42
CA LYS A 154 -14.46 -32.58 -12.53
C LYS A 154 -14.22 -33.90 -13.24
N GLU A 155 -14.67 -34.00 -14.48
CA GLU A 155 -14.44 -35.19 -15.31
C GLU A 155 -12.94 -35.33 -15.61
N TYR A 156 -12.29 -34.25 -16.02
CA TYR A 156 -10.85 -34.26 -16.25
C TYR A 156 -10.05 -34.64 -15.00
N ARG A 157 -10.36 -34.05 -13.83
CA ARG A 157 -9.78 -34.46 -12.54
C ARG A 157 -9.99 -35.96 -12.27
N SER A 158 -11.16 -36.50 -12.59
CA SER A 158 -11.43 -37.94 -12.42
C SER A 158 -10.65 -38.82 -13.40
N LEU A 159 -10.38 -38.37 -14.62
CA LEU A 159 -9.62 -39.12 -15.63
C LEU A 159 -8.14 -39.16 -15.27
N LEU A 160 -7.57 -38.02 -14.86
CA LEU A 160 -6.21 -37.96 -14.33
C LEU A 160 -6.04 -38.85 -13.10
N ALA A 161 -7.00 -38.83 -12.16
CA ALA A 161 -6.97 -39.71 -10.97
C ALA A 161 -7.03 -41.21 -11.30
N LYS A 162 -7.48 -41.58 -12.50
CA LYS A 162 -7.54 -42.96 -13.00
C LYS A 162 -6.35 -43.31 -13.89
N GLU A 163 -5.42 -42.37 -14.11
CA GLU A 163 -4.29 -42.51 -15.03
C GLU A 163 -4.75 -42.92 -16.44
N ASP A 164 -5.79 -42.26 -16.95
CA ASP A 164 -6.32 -42.56 -18.28
C ASP A 164 -5.24 -42.34 -19.37
N PRO A 165 -4.95 -43.36 -20.20
CA PRO A 165 -3.82 -43.34 -21.14
C PRO A 165 -4.01 -42.39 -22.33
N GLU A 166 -5.17 -41.74 -22.48
CA GLU A 166 -5.35 -40.70 -23.49
C GLU A 166 -4.86 -39.31 -23.02
N TYR A 167 -4.45 -39.14 -21.77
CA TYR A 167 -4.15 -37.85 -21.13
C TYR A 167 -2.74 -37.80 -20.56
N VAL A 168 -2.09 -36.64 -20.62
CA VAL A 168 -0.78 -36.43 -19.98
C VAL A 168 -0.92 -36.66 -18.47
N PRO A 169 -0.05 -37.48 -17.84
CA PRO A 169 -0.27 -38.00 -16.49
C PRO A 169 0.10 -36.99 -15.39
N TYR A 170 -0.74 -35.96 -15.21
CA TYR A 170 -0.60 -35.01 -14.12
C TYR A 170 -1.11 -35.54 -12.77
N ASP A 171 -0.34 -35.32 -11.70
CA ASP A 171 -0.74 -35.69 -10.34
C ASP A 171 -1.83 -34.76 -9.79
N VAL A 172 -3.04 -35.33 -9.62
CA VAL A 172 -4.22 -34.65 -9.06
C VAL A 172 -4.10 -34.31 -7.57
N ASN A 173 -3.20 -34.97 -6.84
CA ASN A 173 -2.88 -34.66 -5.45
C ASN A 173 -1.61 -33.80 -5.34
N GLY A 174 -0.91 -33.62 -6.45
CA GLY A 174 0.28 -32.81 -6.60
C GLY A 174 -0.05 -31.36 -6.91
N LYS A 175 0.85 -30.70 -7.64
CA LYS A 175 0.79 -29.25 -7.86
C LYS A 175 -0.41 -28.82 -8.72
N TYR A 176 -0.84 -29.66 -9.66
CA TYR A 176 -2.05 -29.42 -10.46
C TYR A 176 -3.36 -29.62 -9.72
N GLY A 177 -3.36 -30.33 -8.59
CA GLY A 177 -4.51 -30.37 -7.67
C GLY A 177 -4.97 -28.98 -7.26
N GLN A 178 -4.03 -28.03 -7.14
CA GLN A 178 -4.31 -26.64 -6.78
C GLN A 178 -5.21 -25.92 -7.79
N LEU A 179 -5.08 -26.19 -9.11
CA LEU A 179 -5.95 -25.60 -10.13
C LEU A 179 -7.42 -25.95 -9.87
N PHE A 180 -7.68 -27.25 -9.64
CA PHE A 180 -9.03 -27.74 -9.39
C PHE A 180 -9.59 -27.18 -8.08
N ASP A 181 -8.78 -27.12 -7.03
CA ASP A 181 -9.19 -26.56 -5.73
C ASP A 181 -9.47 -25.04 -5.84
N ILE A 182 -8.71 -24.31 -6.66
CA ILE A 182 -8.94 -22.88 -6.94
C ILE A 182 -10.29 -22.69 -7.65
N ILE A 183 -10.54 -23.45 -8.73
CA ILE A 183 -11.82 -23.39 -9.46
C ILE A 183 -12.98 -23.78 -8.53
N GLU A 184 -12.84 -24.86 -7.77
CA GLU A 184 -13.88 -25.33 -6.86
C GLU A 184 -14.20 -24.31 -5.77
N ARG A 185 -13.20 -23.69 -5.14
CA ARG A 185 -13.41 -22.64 -4.12
C ARG A 185 -14.10 -21.39 -4.67
N ARG A 186 -13.80 -21.00 -5.92
CA ARG A 186 -14.38 -19.81 -6.56
C ARG A 186 -15.85 -19.98 -6.92
N TYR A 187 -16.19 -21.15 -7.47
CA TYR A 187 -17.49 -21.38 -8.09
C TYR A 187 -18.43 -22.28 -7.27
N THR A 188 -17.98 -22.83 -6.14
CA THR A 188 -18.86 -23.48 -5.15
C THR A 188 -19.37 -22.43 -4.16
N GLU A 189 -20.45 -21.75 -4.53
CA GLU A 189 -20.96 -20.62 -3.76
C GLU A 189 -21.50 -21.00 -2.37
N ASN A 190 -20.92 -20.41 -1.33
CA ASN A 190 -21.56 -20.24 -0.02
C ASN A 190 -21.72 -18.75 0.28
N ASN A 191 -22.66 -18.11 -0.43
CA ASN A 191 -22.88 -16.66 -0.31
C ASN A 191 -23.25 -16.23 1.11
N VAL A 192 -23.88 -17.11 1.91
CA VAL A 192 -24.17 -16.82 3.33
C VAL A 192 -22.90 -16.64 4.14
N ALA A 193 -21.94 -17.56 4.01
CA ALA A 193 -20.65 -17.45 4.70
C ALA A 193 -19.85 -16.23 4.21
N ARG A 194 -19.79 -15.99 2.89
CA ARG A 194 -19.11 -14.82 2.32
C ARG A 194 -19.71 -13.50 2.80
N CYS A 195 -21.04 -13.38 2.84
CA CYS A 195 -21.73 -12.21 3.40
C CYS A 195 -21.37 -11.98 4.87
N LEU A 196 -21.36 -13.03 5.69
CA LEU A 196 -21.00 -12.92 7.10
C LEU A 196 -19.55 -12.44 7.28
N THR A 197 -18.61 -12.97 6.49
CA THR A 197 -17.22 -12.52 6.48
C THR A 197 -17.10 -11.03 6.15
N LEU A 198 -17.68 -10.59 5.03
CA LEU A 198 -17.65 -9.16 4.63
C LEU A 198 -18.33 -8.25 5.67
N GLN A 199 -19.43 -8.69 6.27
CA GLN A 199 -20.09 -7.93 7.34
C GLN A 199 -19.20 -7.77 8.57
N ASN A 200 -18.51 -8.83 8.99
CA ASN A 200 -17.57 -8.77 10.11
C ASN A 200 -16.38 -7.85 9.78
N GLN A 201 -15.86 -7.92 8.55
CA GLN A 201 -14.79 -7.04 8.10
C GLN A 201 -15.23 -5.57 8.08
N LEU A 202 -16.43 -5.27 7.59
CA LEU A 202 -17.02 -3.92 7.57
C LEU A 202 -17.29 -3.37 8.98
N ARG A 203 -17.72 -4.20 9.94
CA ARG A 203 -17.95 -3.76 11.34
C ARG A 203 -16.69 -3.23 12.03
N ARG A 204 -15.50 -3.54 11.50
CA ARG A 204 -14.25 -2.96 11.99
C ARG A 204 -14.11 -1.47 11.65
N TYR A 205 -14.97 -0.91 10.79
CA TYR A 205 -14.98 0.50 10.42
C TYR A 205 -16.25 1.19 10.92
N ALA A 206 -16.10 2.15 11.83
CA ALA A 206 -17.21 2.98 12.31
C ALA A 206 -17.58 4.05 11.27
N PRO A 207 -18.82 4.09 10.76
CA PRO A 207 -19.24 5.15 9.86
C PRO A 207 -19.30 6.50 10.59
N VAL A 208 -18.65 7.51 10.03
CA VAL A 208 -18.64 8.87 10.60
C VAL A 208 -18.92 9.92 9.53
N SER A 209 -19.49 11.05 9.94
CA SER A 209 -19.74 12.20 9.07
C SER A 209 -18.79 13.32 9.45
N LEU A 210 -17.94 13.74 8.51
CA LEU A 210 -17.02 14.85 8.68
C LEU A 210 -17.59 16.09 7.97
N ASP A 211 -18.18 16.99 8.75
CA ASP A 211 -18.89 18.19 8.27
C ASP A 211 -18.36 19.45 8.98
N PRO A 212 -17.11 19.88 8.67
CA PRO A 212 -16.50 21.02 9.33
C PRO A 212 -17.22 22.33 8.99
N GLU A 213 -17.30 23.24 9.96
CA GLU A 213 -17.89 24.56 9.73
C GLU A 213 -17.04 25.40 8.77
N LEU A 214 -17.69 26.02 7.78
CA LEU A 214 -17.06 26.94 6.83
C LEU A 214 -17.12 28.41 7.31
N THR A 215 -17.10 28.61 8.63
CA THR A 215 -17.28 29.94 9.23
C THR A 215 -16.18 30.90 8.79
N GLY A 216 -16.59 32.00 8.16
CA GLY A 216 -15.69 33.02 7.65
C GLY A 216 -15.01 32.71 6.31
N PHE A 217 -15.50 31.73 5.56
CA PHE A 217 -15.20 31.58 4.13
C PHE A 217 -15.96 32.65 3.33
N SER A 218 -15.26 33.30 2.40
CA SER A 218 -15.89 34.17 1.40
C SER A 218 -16.57 33.32 0.31
N GLU A 219 -17.41 33.94 -0.52
CA GLU A 219 -17.99 33.24 -1.69
C GLU A 219 -16.90 32.77 -2.66
N ALA A 220 -15.83 33.55 -2.83
CA ALA A 220 -14.68 33.16 -3.64
C ALA A 220 -13.96 31.92 -3.08
N ASP A 221 -13.85 31.80 -1.74
CA ASP A 221 -13.25 30.60 -1.11
C ASP A 221 -14.14 29.37 -1.31
N LYS A 222 -15.47 29.52 -1.29
CA LYS A 222 -16.41 28.41 -1.57
C LYS A 222 -16.36 27.97 -3.03
N GLU A 223 -16.26 28.91 -3.96
CA GLU A 223 -16.08 28.59 -5.38
C GLU A 223 -14.73 27.90 -5.65
N ALA A 224 -13.66 28.37 -5.02
CA ALA A 224 -12.35 27.72 -5.08
C ALA A 224 -12.40 26.31 -4.47
N LEU A 225 -13.03 26.14 -3.31
CA LEU A 225 -13.24 24.83 -2.67
C LEU A 225 -13.96 23.85 -3.61
N ALA A 226 -15.00 24.29 -4.32
CA ALA A 226 -15.71 23.42 -5.25
C ALA A 226 -14.83 22.92 -6.40
N LEU A 227 -13.91 23.75 -6.90
CA LEU A 227 -12.93 23.36 -7.91
C LEU A 227 -11.85 22.43 -7.35
N LEU A 228 -11.44 22.65 -6.09
CA LEU A 228 -10.45 21.82 -5.41
C LEU A 228 -10.98 20.41 -5.14
N ILE A 229 -12.24 20.28 -4.72
CA ILE A 229 -12.87 18.96 -4.55
C ILE A 229 -12.93 18.22 -5.89
N LYS A 230 -13.28 18.92 -6.98
CA LYS A 230 -13.24 18.32 -8.33
C LYS A 230 -11.82 17.90 -8.72
N ALA A 231 -10.80 18.70 -8.41
CA ALA A 231 -9.41 18.32 -8.66
C ALA A 231 -8.99 17.10 -7.82
N ALA A 232 -9.40 17.03 -6.54
CA ALA A 232 -9.13 15.90 -5.65
C ALA A 232 -9.78 14.61 -6.15
N THR A 233 -11.01 14.64 -6.68
CA THR A 233 -11.65 13.44 -7.26
C THR A 233 -10.87 12.81 -8.42
N ILE A 234 -10.03 13.60 -9.11
CA ILE A 234 -9.15 13.08 -10.16
C ILE A 234 -8.01 12.24 -9.55
N MET A 235 -7.58 12.54 -8.32
CA MET A 235 -6.55 11.76 -7.63
C MET A 235 -7.04 10.34 -7.32
N ASP A 236 -8.34 10.14 -7.06
CA ASP A 236 -8.92 8.79 -6.96
C ASP A 236 -8.75 8.00 -8.26
N GLU A 237 -9.01 8.62 -9.41
CA GLU A 237 -8.89 7.94 -10.71
C GLU A 237 -7.44 7.52 -11.01
N ILE A 238 -6.48 8.41 -10.71
CA ILE A 238 -5.04 8.09 -10.85
C ILE A 238 -4.63 7.01 -9.86
N PHE A 239 -5.01 7.14 -8.59
CA PHE A 239 -4.63 6.19 -7.55
C PHE A 239 -5.17 4.78 -7.83
N HIS A 240 -6.42 4.66 -8.31
CA HIS A 240 -6.93 3.36 -8.73
C HIS A 240 -6.06 2.72 -9.81
N GLN A 241 -5.57 3.50 -10.79
CA GLN A 241 -4.62 3.02 -11.79
C GLN A 241 -3.26 2.67 -11.21
N GLN A 242 -2.76 3.41 -10.22
CA GLN A 242 -1.46 3.15 -9.56
C GLN A 242 -1.47 1.85 -8.77
N VAL A 243 -2.57 1.55 -8.06
CA VAL A 243 -2.71 0.34 -7.24
C VAL A 243 -2.63 -0.92 -8.10
N TRP A 244 -3.41 -0.97 -9.20
CA TRP A 244 -3.46 -2.13 -10.06
C TRP A 244 -4.12 -1.80 -11.41
N TYR A 245 -3.57 -2.34 -12.50
CA TYR A 245 -3.95 -2.00 -13.87
C TYR A 245 -5.45 -2.08 -14.16
N SER A 246 -6.13 -3.18 -13.79
CA SER A 246 -7.58 -3.33 -14.06
C SER A 246 -8.48 -2.93 -12.88
N ASN A 247 -7.93 -2.27 -11.87
CA ASN A 247 -8.71 -1.75 -10.74
C ASN A 247 -9.79 -0.73 -11.17
N PRO A 248 -9.56 0.16 -12.16
CA PRO A 248 -10.62 1.03 -12.68
C PRO A 248 -11.81 0.25 -13.26
N ASP A 249 -11.53 -0.84 -13.99
CA ASP A 249 -12.58 -1.69 -14.58
C ASP A 249 -13.36 -2.44 -13.49
N LEU A 250 -12.65 -2.98 -12.50
CA LEU A 250 -13.28 -3.62 -11.33
C LEU A 250 -14.17 -2.63 -10.58
N ARG A 251 -13.69 -1.40 -10.33
CA ARG A 251 -14.47 -0.34 -9.68
C ARG A 251 -15.75 -0.04 -10.44
N ALA A 252 -15.65 0.16 -11.75
CA ALA A 252 -16.79 0.45 -12.61
C ALA A 252 -17.81 -0.69 -12.55
N TRP A 253 -17.34 -1.93 -12.66
CA TRP A 253 -18.16 -3.13 -12.58
C TRP A 253 -18.88 -3.27 -11.23
N LEU A 254 -18.16 -3.19 -10.11
CA LEU A 254 -18.75 -3.29 -8.78
C LEU A 254 -19.77 -2.18 -8.52
N LYS A 255 -19.51 -0.96 -8.99
CA LYS A 255 -20.43 0.17 -8.87
C LYS A 255 -21.72 -0.05 -9.68
N GLU A 256 -21.62 -0.57 -10.90
CA GLU A 256 -22.78 -0.90 -11.74
C GLU A 256 -23.63 -1.98 -11.09
N HIS A 257 -22.99 -2.99 -10.49
CA HIS A 257 -23.66 -4.16 -9.90
C HIS A 257 -23.97 -4.02 -8.41
N MET A 258 -23.66 -2.89 -7.78
CA MET A 258 -23.74 -2.72 -6.31
C MET A 258 -25.11 -3.02 -5.71
N ASN A 259 -26.18 -2.98 -6.50
CA ASN A 259 -27.55 -3.23 -6.05
C ASN A 259 -28.14 -4.56 -6.56
N ALA A 260 -27.35 -5.41 -7.24
CA ALA A 260 -27.83 -6.66 -7.82
C ALA A 260 -28.21 -7.70 -6.74
N THR A 261 -27.35 -7.88 -5.73
CA THR A 261 -27.59 -8.79 -4.60
C THR A 261 -27.08 -8.18 -3.28
N ASP A 262 -27.39 -8.82 -2.14
CA ASP A 262 -26.87 -8.37 -0.84
C ASP A 262 -25.36 -8.56 -0.71
N ILE A 263 -24.78 -9.59 -1.34
CA ILE A 263 -23.32 -9.76 -1.35
C ILE A 263 -22.67 -8.65 -2.18
N ASP A 264 -23.26 -8.22 -3.31
CA ASP A 264 -22.68 -7.18 -4.15
C ASP A 264 -22.67 -5.80 -3.47
N LYS A 265 -23.68 -5.49 -2.64
CA LYS A 265 -23.66 -4.31 -1.76
C LYS A 265 -22.47 -4.34 -0.79
N LEU A 266 -22.20 -5.50 -0.20
CA LEU A 266 -21.10 -5.68 0.75
C LEU A 266 -19.74 -5.60 0.04
N LYS A 267 -19.60 -6.24 -1.13
CA LYS A 267 -18.39 -6.14 -1.97
C LYS A 267 -18.09 -4.68 -2.31
N TRP A 268 -19.10 -3.92 -2.77
CA TRP A 268 -18.94 -2.51 -3.10
C TRP A 268 -18.57 -1.66 -1.88
N ALA A 269 -19.25 -1.86 -0.75
CA ALA A 269 -18.96 -1.12 0.48
C ALA A 269 -17.53 -1.37 0.98
N TYR A 270 -17.06 -2.62 0.94
CA TYR A 270 -15.71 -2.96 1.39
C TYR A 270 -14.64 -2.54 0.38
N TYR A 271 -14.94 -2.61 -0.92
CA TYR A 271 -14.09 -2.06 -1.97
C TYR A 271 -13.89 -0.55 -1.81
N LEU A 272 -14.94 0.22 -1.48
CA LEU A 272 -14.82 1.67 -1.29
C LEU A 272 -13.84 2.05 -0.16
N ILE A 273 -13.78 1.24 0.90
CA ILE A 273 -12.84 1.44 2.02
C ILE A 273 -11.42 1.11 1.55
N ASN A 274 -11.22 -0.06 0.95
CA ASN A 274 -9.87 -0.55 0.61
C ASN A 274 -9.31 0.00 -0.72
N LYS A 275 -10.16 0.64 -1.54
CA LYS A 275 -9.89 1.13 -2.90
C LYS A 275 -9.30 0.08 -3.85
N SER A 276 -9.42 -1.19 -3.49
CA SER A 276 -8.81 -2.35 -4.15
C SER A 276 -9.51 -3.64 -3.67
N PRO A 277 -9.30 -4.81 -4.33
CA PRO A 277 -9.83 -6.11 -3.89
C PRO A 277 -9.07 -6.74 -2.70
N TRP A 278 -8.09 -6.04 -2.12
CA TRP A 278 -7.27 -6.53 -1.00
C TRP A 278 -7.59 -5.78 0.29
N SER A 279 -7.64 -6.52 1.40
CA SER A 279 -7.99 -5.96 2.70
C SER A 279 -6.80 -5.27 3.38
N CYS A 280 -6.90 -3.97 3.65
CA CYS A 280 -5.86 -3.20 4.33
C CYS A 280 -5.64 -3.62 5.79
N LEU A 281 -6.63 -4.26 6.44
CA LEU A 281 -6.53 -4.75 7.82
C LEU A 281 -6.17 -6.24 7.91
N ASP A 282 -6.17 -6.97 6.80
CA ASP A 282 -5.87 -8.41 6.75
C ASP A 282 -4.65 -8.65 5.84
N GLU A 283 -3.56 -7.92 6.04
CA GLU A 283 -2.28 -8.15 5.34
C GLU A 283 -2.37 -8.18 3.80
N ASN A 284 -3.28 -7.39 3.22
CA ASN A 284 -3.59 -7.39 1.78
C ASN A 284 -4.11 -8.76 1.26
N GLU A 285 -4.76 -9.57 2.10
CA GLU A 285 -5.50 -10.73 1.62
C GLU A 285 -6.64 -10.28 0.69
N ALA A 286 -6.76 -10.96 -0.46
CA ALA A 286 -7.83 -10.70 -1.41
C ALA A 286 -9.18 -11.18 -0.85
N PHE A 287 -10.17 -10.30 -0.82
CA PHE A 287 -11.55 -10.64 -0.42
C PHE A 287 -12.49 -10.87 -1.61
N LEU A 288 -11.98 -10.62 -2.83
CA LEU A 288 -12.62 -10.95 -4.10
C LEU A 288 -11.76 -11.97 -4.87
N THR A 289 -12.33 -12.61 -5.89
CA THR A 289 -11.59 -13.45 -6.85
C THR A 289 -11.96 -13.10 -8.30
N THR A 290 -11.24 -13.61 -9.31
CA THR A 290 -11.59 -13.41 -10.75
C THR A 290 -13.07 -13.70 -11.06
N ALA A 291 -13.75 -14.59 -10.32
CA ALA A 291 -15.19 -14.84 -10.45
C ALA A 291 -16.06 -13.58 -10.18
N ASP A 292 -15.61 -12.72 -9.26
CA ASP A 292 -16.27 -11.45 -8.90
C ASP A 292 -15.88 -10.28 -9.84
N SER A 293 -15.01 -10.52 -10.83
CA SER A 293 -14.41 -9.47 -11.67
C SER A 293 -15.32 -8.99 -12.81
N ALA A 294 -14.86 -7.91 -13.46
CA ALA A 294 -15.46 -7.31 -14.63
C ALA A 294 -15.44 -8.26 -15.84
N ILE A 295 -16.53 -8.24 -16.62
CA ILE A 295 -16.63 -8.97 -17.89
C ILE A 295 -16.25 -8.01 -19.04
N LYS A 296 -15.39 -8.48 -19.94
CA LYS A 296 -14.93 -7.73 -21.12
C LYS A 296 -15.19 -8.54 -22.39
N LEU A 297 -15.63 -7.87 -23.45
CA LEU A 297 -15.87 -8.46 -24.77
C LEU A 297 -14.74 -8.07 -25.73
N LEU A 298 -14.15 -9.07 -26.39
CA LEU A 298 -13.14 -8.92 -27.44
C LEU A 298 -13.63 -9.54 -28.76
N PRO A 299 -14.16 -8.72 -29.68
CA PRO A 299 -14.66 -9.19 -30.98
C PRO A 299 -13.63 -9.89 -31.86
N ASP A 300 -12.37 -9.42 -31.79
CA ASP A 300 -11.28 -9.82 -32.68
C ASP A 300 -10.24 -10.75 -32.00
N ALA A 301 -10.58 -11.37 -30.87
CA ALA A 301 -9.66 -12.23 -30.11
C ALA A 301 -9.28 -13.53 -30.85
N THR A 302 -10.06 -13.96 -31.84
CA THR A 302 -9.92 -15.24 -32.55
C THR A 302 -10.43 -15.11 -33.99
N ARG A 303 -10.46 -16.20 -34.77
CA ARG A 303 -11.10 -16.20 -36.09
C ARG A 303 -12.58 -15.88 -35.97
N ALA A 304 -13.07 -14.97 -36.80
CA ALA A 304 -14.49 -14.59 -36.81
C ALA A 304 -15.39 -15.80 -37.10
N VAL A 305 -16.42 -16.00 -36.27
CA VAL A 305 -17.43 -17.04 -36.42
C VAL A 305 -18.79 -16.40 -36.66
N THR A 306 -19.53 -16.90 -37.65
CA THR A 306 -20.82 -16.30 -38.05
C THR A 306 -21.82 -16.39 -36.90
N GLY A 307 -22.32 -15.24 -36.44
CA GLY A 307 -23.32 -15.16 -35.37
C GLY A 307 -22.76 -15.12 -33.95
N TRP A 308 -21.43 -15.23 -33.78
CA TRP A 308 -20.76 -15.05 -32.49
C TRP A 308 -20.16 -13.65 -32.40
N LYS A 309 -20.31 -12.99 -31.23
CA LYS A 309 -19.93 -11.58 -31.05
C LYS A 309 -18.46 -11.36 -30.71
N GLY A 310 -17.73 -12.44 -30.44
CA GLY A 310 -16.38 -12.41 -29.90
C GLY A 310 -16.29 -13.06 -28.53
N LEU A 311 -15.08 -13.01 -27.98
CA LEU A 311 -14.75 -13.67 -26.72
C LEU A 311 -15.09 -12.78 -25.53
N GLU A 312 -15.93 -13.28 -24.62
CA GLU A 312 -16.17 -12.67 -23.33
C GLU A 312 -15.28 -13.33 -22.27
N TYR A 313 -14.52 -12.51 -21.54
CA TYR A 313 -13.60 -12.98 -20.50
C TYR A 313 -13.73 -12.15 -19.23
N LYS A 314 -13.33 -12.75 -18.10
CA LYS A 314 -13.20 -12.05 -16.81
C LYS A 314 -11.82 -11.40 -16.74
N ALA A 315 -11.78 -10.11 -16.40
CA ALA A 315 -10.52 -9.45 -16.09
C ALA A 315 -9.87 -10.16 -14.89
N ALA A 316 -8.76 -10.86 -15.13
CA ALA A 316 -7.98 -11.56 -14.13
C ALA A 316 -7.42 -10.58 -13.11
N PHE A 317 -7.46 -10.93 -11.83
CA PHE A 317 -6.69 -10.22 -10.82
C PHE A 317 -5.98 -11.19 -9.87
N PRO A 318 -4.76 -10.84 -9.44
CA PRO A 318 -3.95 -11.77 -8.70
C PRO A 318 -4.46 -11.88 -7.26
N MET A 319 -4.48 -13.10 -6.74
CA MET A 319 -4.83 -13.37 -5.34
C MET A 319 -3.88 -12.64 -4.38
N LEU A 320 -2.59 -12.54 -4.74
CA LEU A 320 -1.61 -11.74 -4.03
C LEU A 320 -1.52 -10.36 -4.68
N LYS A 321 -1.58 -9.31 -3.86
CA LYS A 321 -1.37 -7.94 -4.33
C LYS A 321 0.00 -7.81 -4.99
N PRO A 322 0.11 -7.28 -6.23
CA PRO A 322 1.40 -7.12 -6.91
C PRO A 322 2.33 -6.22 -6.09
N PRO A 323 3.57 -6.64 -5.79
CA PRO A 323 4.44 -5.88 -4.91
C PRO A 323 4.86 -4.53 -5.50
N GLY A 324 5.00 -4.45 -6.83
CA GLY A 324 5.27 -3.21 -7.55
C GLY A 324 4.02 -2.41 -7.95
N ALA A 325 2.84 -2.81 -7.47
CA ALA A 325 1.55 -2.27 -7.88
C ALA A 325 1.45 -2.17 -9.42
N ASN A 326 1.07 -1.02 -9.98
CA ASN A 326 1.11 -0.76 -11.42
C ASN A 326 2.24 0.22 -11.83
N PHE A 327 3.28 0.37 -10.99
CA PHE A 327 4.42 1.25 -11.30
C PHE A 327 5.49 0.58 -12.16
N TYR A 328 5.46 -0.75 -12.22
CA TYR A 328 6.42 -1.60 -12.92
C TYR A 328 5.65 -2.64 -13.75
N PRO A 329 6.28 -3.30 -14.74
CA PRO A 329 5.67 -4.45 -15.40
C PRO A 329 5.32 -5.53 -14.36
N PRO A 330 4.15 -6.18 -14.46
CA PRO A 330 3.59 -7.00 -13.38
C PRO A 330 4.38 -8.27 -13.06
N ASP A 331 5.18 -8.75 -14.02
CA ASP A 331 6.06 -9.92 -13.90
C ASP A 331 7.54 -9.55 -13.84
N MET A 332 7.88 -8.26 -13.71
CA MET A 332 9.25 -7.78 -13.52
C MET A 332 9.77 -8.19 -12.14
N ASP A 333 10.94 -8.84 -12.10
CA ASP A 333 11.63 -9.14 -10.86
C ASP A 333 12.71 -8.09 -10.52
N LYS A 334 13.24 -8.16 -9.29
CA LYS A 334 14.27 -7.20 -8.84
C LYS A 334 15.56 -7.31 -9.65
N MET A 335 15.92 -8.49 -10.11
CA MET A 335 17.18 -8.71 -10.81
C MET A 335 17.12 -8.11 -12.21
N GLU A 336 16.00 -8.25 -12.92
CA GLU A 336 15.75 -7.59 -14.20
C GLU A 336 15.91 -6.07 -14.06
N PHE A 337 15.26 -5.48 -13.05
CA PHE A 337 15.37 -4.04 -12.80
C PHE A 337 16.82 -3.61 -12.49
N GLU A 338 17.55 -4.36 -11.66
CA GLU A 338 18.94 -4.02 -11.30
C GLU A 338 19.90 -4.15 -12.50
N LEU A 339 19.75 -5.18 -13.32
CA LEU A 339 20.53 -5.36 -14.55
C LEU A 339 20.27 -4.20 -15.52
N TRP A 340 19.00 -3.88 -15.77
CA TRP A 340 18.63 -2.74 -16.58
C TRP A 340 19.18 -1.42 -16.03
N LYS A 341 18.97 -1.15 -14.73
CA LYS A 341 19.45 0.06 -14.06
C LYS A 341 20.98 0.20 -14.13
N SER A 342 21.72 -0.91 -14.05
CA SER A 342 23.19 -0.90 -14.13
C SER A 342 23.71 -0.35 -15.47
N SER A 343 22.94 -0.52 -16.54
CA SER A 343 23.25 -0.02 -17.89
C SER A 343 22.95 1.46 -18.11
N LEU A 344 22.23 2.10 -17.19
CA LEU A 344 21.79 3.49 -17.30
C LEU A 344 22.90 4.49 -16.90
N THR A 345 22.80 5.72 -17.42
CA THR A 345 23.58 6.87 -16.91
C THR A 345 23.13 7.26 -15.51
N ASP A 346 23.95 8.01 -14.76
CA ASP A 346 23.61 8.39 -13.37
C ASP A 346 22.32 9.23 -13.28
N SER A 347 22.06 10.10 -14.26
CA SER A 347 20.79 10.86 -14.33
C SER A 347 19.60 9.92 -14.52
N GLN A 348 19.71 8.97 -15.46
CA GLN A 348 18.64 8.00 -15.70
C GLN A 348 18.44 7.04 -14.53
N LYS A 349 19.49 6.71 -13.77
CA LYS A 349 19.37 5.95 -12.51
C LYS A 349 18.57 6.72 -11.48
N GLN A 350 18.78 8.03 -11.36
CA GLN A 350 17.97 8.89 -10.49
C GLN A 350 16.51 8.90 -10.94
N ASP A 351 16.24 9.03 -12.24
CA ASP A 351 14.86 8.98 -12.75
C ASP A 351 14.21 7.60 -12.53
N ALA A 352 14.94 6.52 -12.77
CA ALA A 352 14.48 5.15 -12.58
C ALA A 352 14.13 4.83 -11.12
N THR A 353 14.88 5.40 -10.18
CA THR A 353 14.70 5.21 -8.72
C THR A 353 13.93 6.33 -8.05
N GLY A 354 13.56 7.38 -8.79
CA GLY A 354 12.84 8.52 -8.28
C GLY A 354 11.34 8.29 -8.11
N PHE A 355 10.72 9.22 -7.39
CA PHE A 355 9.32 9.17 -6.96
C PHE A 355 8.30 9.23 -8.10
N PHE A 356 8.60 9.99 -9.16
CA PHE A 356 7.58 10.50 -10.09
C PHE A 356 7.65 9.87 -11.48
N ASN A 357 8.17 8.65 -11.59
CA ASN A 357 8.28 7.93 -12.87
C ASN A 357 7.84 6.46 -12.72
N VAL A 358 7.09 5.94 -13.69
CA VAL A 358 6.81 4.51 -13.83
C VAL A 358 7.84 3.85 -14.75
N ILE A 359 8.00 2.54 -14.60
CA ILE A 359 8.82 1.69 -15.47
C ILE A 359 7.87 0.86 -16.34
N LYS A 360 8.15 0.83 -17.64
CA LYS A 360 7.34 0.10 -18.63
C LYS A 360 8.24 -0.75 -19.51
N ARG A 361 7.62 -1.64 -20.28
CA ARG A 361 8.27 -2.59 -21.17
C ARG A 361 7.87 -2.32 -22.63
N HIS A 362 8.83 -2.28 -23.55
CA HIS A 362 8.54 -1.99 -24.96
C HIS A 362 7.78 -3.13 -25.64
N SER A 363 8.16 -4.38 -25.37
CA SER A 363 7.49 -5.57 -25.90
C SER A 363 6.01 -5.64 -25.48
N GLU A 364 5.69 -5.28 -24.24
CA GLU A 364 4.31 -5.21 -23.74
C GLU A 364 3.50 -4.13 -24.47
N PHE A 365 4.06 -2.94 -24.66
CA PHE A 365 3.41 -1.86 -25.41
C PHE A 365 3.11 -2.26 -26.86
N ASN A 366 4.02 -2.99 -27.51
CA ASN A 366 3.83 -3.48 -28.87
C ASN A 366 2.72 -4.52 -28.96
N LEU A 367 2.68 -5.47 -28.01
CA LEU A 367 1.63 -6.50 -27.92
C LEU A 367 0.26 -5.89 -27.63
N ASP A 368 0.17 -4.88 -26.77
CA ASP A 368 -1.10 -4.21 -26.49
C ASP A 368 -1.54 -3.37 -27.70
N SER A 369 -0.61 -2.71 -28.39
CA SER A 369 -0.91 -1.93 -29.59
C SER A 369 -1.41 -2.79 -30.74
N SER A 370 -0.88 -4.00 -30.93
CA SER A 370 -1.31 -4.91 -32.00
C SER A 370 -2.74 -5.45 -31.79
N ILE A 371 -3.20 -5.53 -30.54
CA ILE A 371 -4.58 -5.91 -30.19
C ILE A 371 -5.58 -4.83 -30.64
N TYR A 372 -5.24 -3.55 -30.45
CA TYR A 372 -6.18 -2.44 -30.67
C TYR A 372 -6.01 -1.72 -32.01
N ASN A 373 -4.83 -1.75 -32.65
CA ASN A 373 -4.53 -1.02 -33.89
C ASN A 373 -3.92 -1.94 -34.97
N LYS A 374 -4.75 -2.40 -35.92
CA LYS A 374 -4.32 -3.20 -37.10
C LYS A 374 -3.52 -2.40 -38.17
N THR A 375 -3.15 -1.14 -37.93
CA THR A 375 -2.61 -0.21 -38.96
C THR A 375 -1.16 0.20 -38.78
N LEU A 376 -0.43 -0.32 -37.79
CA LEU A 376 1.02 -0.11 -37.74
C LEU A 376 1.67 -1.04 -38.76
N ASP A 377 2.10 -0.45 -39.86
CA ASP A 377 2.91 -1.07 -40.90
C ASP A 377 4.12 -1.77 -40.26
N ASP A 378 4.38 -3.04 -40.62
CA ASP A 378 5.48 -3.91 -40.13
C ASP A 378 6.90 -3.33 -40.31
N THR A 379 7.01 -2.08 -40.77
CA THR A 379 8.27 -1.39 -41.08
C THR A 379 8.89 -0.62 -39.92
N GLU A 380 8.19 -0.39 -38.80
CA GLU A 380 8.83 0.10 -37.56
C GLU A 380 9.19 -1.09 -36.66
N LYS A 381 10.11 -1.93 -37.13
CA LYS A 381 11.01 -2.65 -36.21
C LYS A 381 11.89 -1.61 -35.52
N LEU A 382 11.32 -0.93 -34.54
CA LEU A 382 12.04 -0.11 -33.58
C LEU A 382 13.13 -0.99 -32.98
N VAL A 383 14.35 -0.48 -33.11
CA VAL A 383 15.64 -0.99 -32.66
C VAL A 383 15.47 -2.02 -31.53
N GLN A 384 15.97 -3.25 -31.75
CA GLN A 384 16.29 -4.19 -30.67
C GLN A 384 17.27 -3.49 -29.73
N SER A 385 16.71 -2.68 -28.83
CA SER A 385 17.34 -2.22 -27.62
C SER A 385 17.74 -3.49 -26.87
N THR A 386 18.99 -3.58 -26.45
CA THR A 386 19.45 -4.67 -25.60
C THR A 386 18.70 -4.75 -24.27
N ASN A 387 17.86 -3.75 -23.97
CA ASN A 387 17.08 -3.60 -22.75
C ASN A 387 15.62 -3.25 -23.06
N ASP A 388 14.68 -4.05 -22.56
CA ASP A 388 13.25 -3.92 -22.85
C ASP A 388 12.53 -2.89 -21.95
N LEU A 389 13.15 -2.50 -20.82
CA LEU A 389 12.58 -1.56 -19.86
C LEU A 389 12.89 -0.08 -20.20
N TYR A 390 11.93 0.81 -19.93
CA TYR A 390 12.09 2.26 -20.09
C TYR A 390 11.31 3.06 -19.03
N ILE A 391 11.66 4.35 -18.88
CA ILE A 391 11.12 5.27 -17.87
C ILE A 391 10.03 6.14 -18.49
N VAL A 392 8.90 6.29 -17.81
CA VAL A 392 7.82 7.22 -18.19
C VAL A 392 7.49 8.16 -17.02
N PRO A 393 7.59 9.48 -17.19
CA PRO A 393 7.20 10.46 -16.16
C PRO A 393 5.70 10.41 -15.83
N PHE A 394 5.32 10.69 -14.57
CA PHE A 394 3.91 10.77 -14.17
C PHE A 394 3.12 11.82 -14.98
N SER A 395 3.75 12.94 -15.32
CA SER A 395 3.15 13.98 -16.18
C SER A 395 2.76 13.48 -17.58
N GLU A 396 3.42 12.41 -18.06
CA GLU A 396 3.13 11.73 -19.32
C GLU A 396 2.14 10.57 -19.11
N GLU A 397 2.45 9.64 -18.20
CA GLU A 397 1.61 8.47 -17.88
C GLU A 397 0.18 8.88 -17.52
N TYR A 398 0.02 9.90 -16.67
CA TYR A 398 -1.28 10.35 -16.17
C TYR A 398 -1.73 11.68 -16.80
N ASN A 399 -1.17 12.07 -17.95
CA ASN A 399 -1.39 13.38 -18.57
C ASN A 399 -2.88 13.74 -18.72
N SER A 400 -3.69 12.77 -19.16
CA SER A 400 -5.12 12.98 -19.42
C SER A 400 -5.92 13.37 -18.17
N PHE A 401 -5.44 12.99 -16.98
CA PHE A 401 -5.98 13.34 -15.68
C PHE A 401 -5.32 14.62 -15.15
N LEU A 402 -3.99 14.66 -15.15
CA LEU A 402 -3.19 15.76 -14.61
C LEU A 402 -3.45 17.09 -15.32
N ALA A 403 -3.65 17.09 -16.64
CA ALA A 403 -4.02 18.30 -17.37
C ALA A 403 -5.40 18.84 -16.99
N LYS A 404 -6.35 17.98 -16.58
CA LYS A 404 -7.66 18.40 -16.07
C LYS A 404 -7.53 18.95 -14.65
N ALA A 405 -6.79 18.27 -13.79
CA ALA A 405 -6.52 18.72 -12.43
C ALA A 405 -5.81 20.07 -12.41
N ALA A 406 -4.76 20.24 -13.22
CA ALA A 406 -4.02 21.51 -13.37
C ALA A 406 -4.93 22.68 -13.75
N LYS A 407 -5.84 22.50 -14.72
CA LYS A 407 -6.82 23.53 -15.11
C LYS A 407 -7.74 23.93 -13.95
N LEU A 408 -8.19 22.96 -13.15
CA LEU A 408 -9.04 23.22 -11.97
C LEU A 408 -8.26 23.97 -10.89
N LEU A 409 -7.01 23.57 -10.63
CA LEU A 409 -6.12 24.20 -9.66
C LEU A 409 -5.77 25.65 -10.02
N HIS A 410 -5.41 25.94 -11.27
CA HIS A 410 -5.21 27.33 -11.73
C HIS A 410 -6.47 28.16 -11.51
N LYS A 411 -7.64 27.66 -11.92
CA LYS A 411 -8.90 28.39 -11.75
C LYS A 411 -9.23 28.63 -10.27
N ALA A 412 -8.97 27.65 -9.40
CA ALA A 412 -9.14 27.81 -7.95
C ALA A 412 -8.17 28.85 -7.38
N GLY A 413 -6.91 28.85 -7.83
CA GLY A 413 -5.91 29.85 -7.46
C GLY A 413 -6.26 31.26 -7.91
N ASP A 414 -6.88 31.41 -9.08
CA ASP A 414 -7.37 32.71 -9.59
C ASP A 414 -8.53 33.29 -8.78
N LEU A 415 -9.36 32.43 -8.19
CA LEU A 415 -10.45 32.83 -7.30
C LEU A 415 -9.97 33.10 -5.86
N SER A 416 -8.92 32.40 -5.42
CA SER A 416 -8.40 32.50 -4.05
C SER A 416 -8.02 33.94 -3.69
N SER A 417 -8.56 34.41 -2.56
CA SER A 417 -8.17 35.68 -1.95
C SER A 417 -6.82 35.61 -1.21
N SER A 418 -6.34 34.41 -0.87
CA SER A 418 -5.05 34.21 -0.21
C SER A 418 -3.91 34.15 -1.24
N PRO A 419 -2.87 35.01 -1.13
CA PRO A 419 -1.70 34.99 -2.00
C PRO A 419 -0.88 33.70 -1.88
N SER A 420 -0.78 33.11 -0.68
CA SER A 420 -0.02 31.88 -0.45
C SER A 420 -0.72 30.67 -1.09
N LEU A 421 -2.05 30.56 -0.93
CA LEU A 421 -2.86 29.54 -1.58
C LEU A 421 -2.82 29.69 -3.10
N LYS A 422 -2.97 30.92 -3.63
CA LYS A 422 -2.85 31.18 -5.07
C LYS A 422 -1.51 30.69 -5.62
N ARG A 423 -0.41 31.04 -4.96
CA ARG A 423 0.94 30.61 -5.36
C ARG A 423 1.05 29.09 -5.37
N PHE A 424 0.61 28.43 -4.30
CA PHE A 424 0.64 26.98 -4.22
C PHE A 424 -0.17 26.33 -5.34
N LEU A 425 -1.43 26.72 -5.54
CA LEU A 425 -2.31 26.11 -6.53
C LEU A 425 -1.79 26.27 -7.97
N HIS A 426 -1.23 27.44 -8.31
CA HIS A 426 -0.64 27.64 -9.64
C HIS A 426 0.62 26.81 -9.83
N SER A 427 1.56 26.87 -8.89
CA SER A 427 2.81 26.10 -8.99
C SER A 427 2.58 24.58 -8.95
N ARG A 428 1.58 24.09 -8.22
CA ARG A 428 1.19 22.68 -8.22
C ARG A 428 0.55 22.26 -9.54
N ALA A 429 -0.28 23.12 -10.13
CA ALA A 429 -0.82 22.88 -11.46
C ALA A 429 0.28 22.79 -12.53
N ASP A 430 1.28 23.66 -12.45
CA ASP A 430 2.45 23.63 -13.35
C ASP A 430 3.30 22.35 -13.11
N ALA A 431 3.52 21.97 -11.84
CA ALA A 431 4.25 20.76 -11.46
C ALA A 431 3.62 19.47 -12.01
N PHE A 432 2.29 19.38 -12.04
CA PHE A 432 1.57 18.25 -12.64
C PHE A 432 1.88 18.06 -14.14
N LEU A 433 2.27 19.12 -14.83
CA LEU A 433 2.58 19.07 -16.26
C LEU A 433 4.09 19.00 -16.54
N SER A 434 4.93 19.52 -15.64
CA SER A 434 6.40 19.49 -15.77
C SER A 434 7.07 18.27 -15.15
N ASN A 435 6.37 17.55 -14.25
CA ASN A 435 6.89 16.49 -13.39
C ASN A 435 7.91 16.95 -12.32
N ASP A 436 8.08 18.26 -12.13
CA ASP A 436 8.95 18.83 -11.10
C ASP A 436 8.14 19.53 -10.01
N TYR A 437 8.14 18.93 -8.82
CA TYR A 437 7.32 19.36 -7.68
C TYR A 437 8.04 20.32 -6.73
N TYR A 438 9.34 20.56 -6.92
CA TYR A 438 10.20 21.27 -5.96
C TYR A 438 9.65 22.64 -5.54
N ASP A 439 9.37 23.51 -6.50
CA ASP A 439 8.87 24.87 -6.23
C ASP A 439 7.47 24.86 -5.60
N SER A 440 6.63 23.89 -5.99
CA SER A 440 5.25 23.77 -5.50
C SER A 440 5.19 23.28 -4.06
N ASP A 441 6.06 22.35 -3.66
CA ASP A 441 6.14 21.86 -2.29
C ASP A 441 6.70 22.93 -1.33
N ILE A 442 7.65 23.74 -1.78
CA ILE A 442 8.08 24.92 -1.01
C ILE A 442 6.93 25.92 -0.84
N ALA A 443 6.09 26.10 -1.87
CA ALA A 443 4.90 26.96 -1.78
C ALA A 443 3.86 26.36 -0.81
N TRP A 444 3.68 25.04 -0.80
CA TRP A 444 2.82 24.31 0.12
C TRP A 444 3.26 24.42 1.58
N MET A 445 4.56 24.26 1.87
CA MET A 445 5.11 24.43 3.23
C MET A 445 4.86 25.84 3.78
N LYS A 446 4.83 26.84 2.88
CA LYS A 446 4.59 28.26 3.21
C LYS A 446 3.11 28.65 3.14
N LEU A 447 2.21 27.67 3.05
CA LEU A 447 0.77 27.93 2.96
C LEU A 447 0.26 28.61 4.25
N ASP A 448 -0.32 29.79 4.08
CA ASP A 448 -0.99 30.55 5.13
C ASP A 448 -2.36 30.99 4.63
N SER A 449 -3.36 30.14 4.84
CA SER A 449 -4.73 30.40 4.40
C SER A 449 -5.72 29.60 5.24
N LYS A 450 -7.01 29.98 5.19
CA LYS A 450 -8.09 29.23 5.86
C LYS A 450 -8.34 27.86 5.25
N LEU A 451 -8.12 27.72 3.95
CA LEU A 451 -8.27 26.47 3.22
C LEU A 451 -6.91 25.81 3.11
N ASP A 452 -6.72 24.71 3.82
CA ASP A 452 -5.51 23.91 3.71
C ASP A 452 -5.72 22.85 2.63
N VAL A 453 -4.75 22.73 1.73
CA VAL A 453 -4.82 21.85 0.57
C VAL A 453 -3.48 21.15 0.42
N THR A 454 -3.52 19.83 0.51
CA THR A 454 -2.44 18.93 0.06
C THR A 454 -2.99 18.17 -1.14
N ILE A 455 -2.30 18.17 -2.28
CA ILE A 455 -2.75 17.46 -3.49
C ILE A 455 -1.58 17.13 -4.42
N GLY A 456 -1.22 15.87 -4.57
CA GLY A 456 -0.10 15.45 -5.43
C GLY A 456 0.42 14.05 -5.11
N PRO A 457 1.54 13.64 -5.74
CA PRO A 457 2.19 12.38 -5.44
C PRO A 457 3.13 12.50 -4.23
N TYR A 458 2.95 11.68 -3.20
CA TYR A 458 3.71 11.80 -1.95
C TYR A 458 4.25 10.48 -1.39
N GLU A 459 3.36 9.59 -0.94
CA GLU A 459 3.77 8.40 -0.18
C GLU A 459 4.18 7.25 -1.08
N THR A 460 5.10 6.39 -0.62
CA THR A 460 5.62 5.27 -1.43
C THR A 460 5.19 3.89 -0.94
N TYR A 461 4.28 3.82 0.04
CA TYR A 461 3.88 2.57 0.70
C TYR A 461 3.26 1.53 -0.24
N GLU A 462 2.68 1.97 -1.36
CA GLU A 462 2.07 1.08 -2.35
C GLU A 462 3.11 0.34 -3.20
N ASP A 463 4.31 0.91 -3.36
CA ASP A 463 5.47 0.24 -3.95
C ASP A 463 6.20 -0.57 -2.88
N THR A 464 5.71 -1.77 -2.61
CA THR A 464 6.37 -2.71 -1.69
C THR A 464 7.58 -3.42 -2.32
N LEU A 465 7.78 -3.27 -3.63
CA LEU A 465 8.92 -3.86 -4.33
C LEU A 465 10.21 -3.13 -3.98
N PHE A 466 10.21 -1.80 -4.08
CA PHE A 466 11.38 -0.97 -3.80
C PHE A 466 11.14 0.20 -2.85
N GLY A 467 9.89 0.66 -2.69
CA GLY A 467 9.55 1.86 -1.91
C GLY A 467 9.95 3.16 -2.61
N TYR A 468 10.12 3.16 -3.93
CA TYR A 468 10.53 4.31 -4.71
C TYR A 468 9.35 5.14 -5.19
N LYS A 469 8.21 4.53 -5.55
CA LYS A 469 7.19 5.18 -6.38
C LYS A 469 6.08 5.81 -5.57
N ALA A 470 5.82 7.10 -5.82
CA ALA A 470 4.85 7.87 -5.07
C ALA A 470 3.41 7.65 -5.56
N THR A 471 2.45 7.63 -4.64
CA THR A 471 1.01 7.56 -4.91
C THR A 471 0.38 8.95 -4.87
N PHE A 472 -0.61 9.19 -5.75
CA PHE A 472 -1.38 10.43 -5.74
C PHE A 472 -2.42 10.41 -4.61
N GLU A 473 -2.49 11.52 -3.88
CA GLU A 473 -3.44 11.74 -2.79
C GLU A 473 -3.86 13.21 -2.71
N ALA A 474 -4.95 13.45 -1.98
CA ALA A 474 -5.40 14.79 -1.64
C ALA A 474 -6.04 14.84 -0.25
N PHE A 475 -5.75 15.92 0.47
CA PHE A 475 -6.42 16.31 1.70
C PHE A 475 -6.83 17.77 1.58
N ILE A 476 -8.13 18.04 1.73
CA ILE A 476 -8.70 19.38 1.75
C ILE A 476 -9.35 19.58 3.09
N GLY A 477 -8.98 20.64 3.80
CA GLY A 477 -9.56 20.93 5.11
C GLY A 477 -9.56 22.41 5.48
N VAL A 478 -10.26 22.70 6.56
CA VAL A 478 -10.35 24.04 7.13
C VAL A 478 -9.31 24.17 8.23
N ARG A 479 -8.40 25.13 8.14
CA ARG A 479 -7.39 25.36 9.18
C ARG A 479 -8.04 25.80 10.49
N ASP A 480 -7.67 25.13 11.57
CA ASP A 480 -8.01 25.52 12.94
C ASP A 480 -6.88 26.40 13.49
N ASP A 481 -7.03 27.72 13.36
CA ASP A 481 -6.01 28.68 13.80
C ASP A 481 -5.72 28.57 15.31
N LYS A 482 -6.75 28.24 16.12
CA LYS A 482 -6.57 28.08 17.57
C LYS A 482 -5.69 26.86 17.83
N ALA A 483 -6.08 25.70 17.31
CA ALA A 483 -5.32 24.44 17.48
C ALA A 483 -3.91 24.56 16.91
N THR A 484 -3.76 25.15 15.71
CA THR A 484 -2.46 25.41 15.08
C THR A 484 -1.54 26.21 16.00
N ALA A 485 -2.03 27.30 16.61
CA ALA A 485 -1.24 28.09 17.56
C ALA A 485 -0.89 27.32 18.85
N GLN A 486 -1.71 26.35 19.27
CA GLN A 486 -1.35 25.48 20.41
C GLN A 486 -0.18 24.57 20.05
N VAL A 487 -0.12 24.12 18.80
CA VAL A 487 0.93 23.22 18.34
C VAL A 487 2.25 23.93 18.07
N GLU A 488 2.21 25.16 17.53
CA GLU A 488 3.39 26.02 17.36
C GLU A 488 4.20 26.16 18.67
N LEU A 489 3.51 26.16 19.82
CA LEU A 489 4.15 26.18 21.14
C LEU A 489 5.11 25.00 21.35
N PHE A 490 4.80 23.81 20.85
CA PHE A 490 5.68 22.64 20.98
C PHE A 490 6.90 22.76 20.07
N GLY A 491 6.68 23.14 18.81
CA GLY A 491 7.75 23.41 17.84
C GLY A 491 8.76 24.43 18.38
N ASP A 492 8.28 25.53 18.93
CA ASP A 492 9.12 26.60 19.51
C ASP A 492 9.96 26.14 20.72
N ASN A 493 9.59 25.05 21.37
CA ASN A 493 10.27 24.53 22.56
C ASN A 493 11.13 23.28 22.27
N LEU A 494 11.22 22.79 21.04
CA LEU A 494 12.00 21.58 20.72
C LEU A 494 13.46 21.65 21.19
N GLN A 495 14.13 22.78 20.98
CA GLN A 495 15.53 22.92 21.43
C GLN A 495 15.65 22.86 22.96
N VAL A 496 14.65 23.37 23.70
CA VAL A 496 14.59 23.29 25.16
C VAL A 496 14.34 21.84 25.59
N LEU A 497 13.43 21.14 24.92
CA LEU A 497 13.15 19.72 25.16
C LEU A 497 14.41 18.87 24.95
N GLU A 498 15.10 19.02 23.81
CA GLU A 498 16.34 18.31 23.49
C GLU A 498 17.40 18.46 24.57
N GLN A 499 17.64 19.70 25.03
CA GLN A 499 18.63 19.99 26.06
C GLN A 499 18.29 19.36 27.41
N ASN A 500 17.01 19.07 27.65
CA ASN A 500 16.53 18.53 28.93
C ASN A 500 16.14 17.05 28.85
N LEU A 501 16.25 16.41 27.68
CA LEU A 501 15.98 14.97 27.52
C LEU A 501 16.65 14.16 28.64
N PRO A 502 16.01 13.08 29.11
CA PRO A 502 16.55 12.18 30.14
C PRO A 502 17.65 11.29 29.54
N LEU A 503 18.67 11.94 28.97
CA LEU A 503 19.77 11.40 28.20
C LEU A 503 21.07 12.11 28.61
N ASP A 504 22.20 11.42 28.56
CA ASP A 504 23.50 12.04 28.84
C ASP A 504 23.82 13.16 27.84
N ASN A 505 24.36 14.27 28.34
CA ASN A 505 24.60 15.48 27.54
C ASN A 505 25.49 15.26 26.32
N MET A 506 26.34 14.22 26.32
CA MET A 506 27.20 13.90 25.19
C MET A 506 26.43 13.38 23.96
N TYR A 507 25.21 12.89 24.15
CA TYR A 507 24.37 12.31 23.09
C TYR A 507 23.29 13.27 22.59
N LYS A 508 23.11 14.43 23.22
CA LYS A 508 22.10 15.42 22.84
C LYS A 508 22.51 16.14 21.56
N SER A 509 21.55 16.32 20.67
CA SER A 509 21.68 17.08 19.43
C SER A 509 21.91 18.56 19.73
N LYS A 510 22.78 19.19 18.93
CA LYS A 510 23.12 20.61 19.08
C LYS A 510 22.08 21.52 18.43
N ASP A 511 21.55 21.08 17.29
CA ASP A 511 20.60 21.81 16.48
C ASP A 511 19.36 20.93 16.31
N VAL A 512 18.19 21.50 16.58
CA VAL A 512 16.90 20.88 16.32
C VAL A 512 16.10 21.76 15.38
N ILE A 513 15.49 21.17 14.37
CA ILE A 513 14.65 21.87 13.41
C ILE A 513 13.21 21.42 13.65
N ALA A 514 12.34 22.38 14.02
CA ALA A 514 10.91 22.13 14.11
C ALA A 514 10.29 22.21 12.72
N ALA A 515 9.56 21.16 12.33
CA ALA A 515 8.64 21.25 11.20
C ALA A 515 7.50 22.22 11.58
N PRO A 516 7.10 23.18 10.73
CA PRO A 516 5.87 23.91 10.93
C PRO A 516 4.68 22.94 10.96
N ILE A 517 3.78 23.12 11.92
CA ILE A 517 2.63 22.24 12.11
C ILE A 517 1.35 23.01 11.86
N ARG A 518 0.45 22.45 11.05
CA ARG A 518 -0.88 22.99 10.79
C ARG A 518 -1.93 22.01 11.28
N VAL A 519 -2.92 22.50 12.00
CA VAL A 519 -4.06 21.68 12.41
C VAL A 519 -5.26 22.04 11.56
N ILE A 520 -5.89 21.04 10.97
CA ILE A 520 -7.03 21.23 10.06
C ILE A 520 -8.18 20.30 10.45
N ASN A 521 -9.39 20.73 10.11
CA ASN A 521 -10.56 19.86 10.09
C ASN A 521 -10.77 19.38 8.65
N LEU A 522 -10.63 18.09 8.45
CA LEU A 522 -10.75 17.45 7.14
C LEU A 522 -12.17 17.64 6.59
N LEU A 523 -12.24 18.10 5.35
CA LEU A 523 -13.48 18.32 4.60
C LEU A 523 -13.65 17.29 3.48
N TYR A 524 -12.56 16.91 2.82
CA TYR A 524 -12.55 15.89 1.78
C TYR A 524 -11.15 15.30 1.64
N ASN A 525 -11.07 14.01 1.34
CA ASN A 525 -9.83 13.36 0.92
C ASN A 525 -10.06 12.45 -0.29
N ALA A 526 -8.99 12.15 -1.02
CA ALA A 526 -9.01 11.32 -2.23
C ALA A 526 -7.62 10.72 -2.51
N GLY A 527 -7.56 9.73 -3.40
CA GLY A 527 -6.32 9.04 -3.76
C GLY A 527 -5.93 8.00 -2.70
N ASP A 528 -4.67 8.02 -2.24
CA ASP A 528 -4.11 7.08 -1.27
C ASP A 528 -4.61 7.27 0.18
N VAL A 529 -5.92 7.11 0.34
CA VAL A 529 -6.63 7.21 1.64
C VAL A 529 -7.44 5.95 1.94
N LYS A 530 -6.91 4.82 1.46
CA LYS A 530 -7.51 3.48 1.61
C LYS A 530 -7.38 2.95 3.04
N GLY A 531 -8.35 2.14 3.45
CA GLY A 531 -8.30 1.44 4.73
C GLY A 531 -8.33 2.40 5.92
N PRO A 532 -7.45 2.18 6.92
CA PRO A 532 -7.34 3.08 8.06
C PRO A 532 -7.10 4.54 7.67
N GLN A 533 -7.80 5.48 8.31
CA GLN A 533 -7.71 6.89 7.99
C GLN A 533 -6.49 7.56 8.64
N THR A 534 -5.76 8.34 7.86
CA THR A 534 -4.65 9.19 8.31
C THR A 534 -5.10 10.15 9.42
N VAL A 535 -4.29 10.33 10.46
CA VAL A 535 -4.53 11.32 11.54
C VAL A 535 -3.60 12.52 11.46
N ALA A 536 -2.42 12.32 10.88
CA ALA A 536 -1.44 13.34 10.59
C ALA A 536 -0.54 12.85 9.45
N PHE A 537 0.11 13.77 8.77
CA PHE A 537 1.14 13.48 7.76
C PHE A 537 2.22 14.56 7.77
N ASN A 538 3.44 14.21 7.36
CA ASN A 538 4.61 15.09 7.34
C ASN A 538 5.25 15.05 5.96
N LEU A 539 5.25 16.19 5.27
CA LEU A 539 5.62 16.30 3.85
C LEU A 539 6.54 17.51 3.60
N PRO A 540 7.21 17.61 2.44
CA PRO A 540 7.33 16.59 1.40
C PRO A 540 8.33 15.49 1.78
N ASN A 541 8.26 14.37 1.06
CA ASN A 541 9.21 13.25 1.19
C ASN A 541 10.52 13.45 0.40
N ASP A 542 10.54 14.39 -0.55
CA ASP A 542 11.70 14.66 -1.41
C ASP A 542 12.91 15.18 -0.60
N GLU A 543 13.96 14.38 -0.51
CA GLU A 543 15.13 14.66 0.33
C GLU A 543 15.88 15.94 -0.09
N ARG A 544 15.73 16.38 -1.34
CA ARG A 544 16.31 17.65 -1.82
C ARG A 544 15.68 18.82 -1.06
N ILE A 545 14.36 18.78 -0.89
CA ILE A 545 13.59 19.82 -0.19
C ILE A 545 13.78 19.70 1.31
N VAL A 546 13.71 18.48 1.85
CA VAL A 546 13.89 18.22 3.29
C VAL A 546 15.24 18.77 3.76
N LYS A 547 16.30 18.57 2.99
CA LYS A 547 17.64 19.06 3.32
C LYS A 547 17.74 20.59 3.33
N ASP A 548 17.11 21.26 2.37
CA ASP A 548 17.27 22.71 2.16
C ASP A 548 16.24 23.55 2.93
N HIS A 549 15.07 22.97 3.22
CA HIS A 549 13.91 23.67 3.74
C HIS A 549 13.18 22.97 4.91
N GLY A 550 13.51 21.71 5.20
CA GLY A 550 12.80 20.90 6.20
C GLY A 550 11.49 20.34 5.67
N THR A 551 10.59 19.95 6.59
CA THR A 551 9.25 19.44 6.29
C THR A 551 8.18 20.30 6.94
N SER A 552 6.91 20.05 6.65
CA SER A 552 5.75 20.58 7.36
C SER A 552 4.78 19.46 7.66
N MET A 553 4.11 19.57 8.80
CA MET A 553 3.19 18.58 9.31
C MET A 553 1.76 19.09 9.30
N VAL A 554 0.82 18.21 8.98
CA VAL A 554 -0.61 18.53 9.01
C VAL A 554 -1.33 17.51 9.89
N MET A 555 -2.10 18.00 10.86
CA MET A 555 -2.89 17.21 11.79
C MET A 555 -4.37 17.28 11.42
N LEU A 556 -5.04 16.13 11.31
CA LEU A 556 -6.47 16.01 10.98
C LEU A 556 -7.31 15.89 12.25
N LYS A 557 -7.68 17.04 12.84
CA LYS A 557 -8.30 17.12 14.17
C LYS A 557 -9.63 16.37 14.25
N ASN A 558 -10.58 16.65 13.34
CA ASN A 558 -11.89 16.00 13.35
C ASN A 558 -11.85 14.49 13.05
N VAL A 559 -10.82 14.02 12.33
CA VAL A 559 -10.54 12.59 12.18
C VAL A 559 -10.10 11.99 13.51
N SER A 560 -9.19 12.66 14.22
CA SER A 560 -8.77 12.27 15.57
C SER A 560 -9.93 12.31 16.57
N GLU A 561 -10.83 13.30 16.50
CA GLU A 561 -12.05 13.37 17.33
C GLU A 561 -12.97 12.17 17.07
N ALA A 562 -13.15 11.82 15.79
CA ALA A 562 -13.94 10.65 15.40
C ALA A 562 -13.35 9.35 15.93
N LYS A 563 -12.03 9.14 15.77
CA LYS A 563 -11.32 7.97 16.32
C LYS A 563 -11.38 7.93 17.84
N PHE A 564 -11.21 9.07 18.51
CA PHE A 564 -11.35 9.16 19.96
C PHE A 564 -12.75 8.69 20.40
N LYS A 565 -13.80 9.28 19.80
CA LYS A 565 -15.19 9.01 20.17
C LYS A 565 -15.64 7.58 19.88
N HIS A 566 -15.28 7.04 18.72
CA HIS A 566 -15.81 5.76 18.24
C HIS A 566 -14.92 4.56 18.56
N ILE A 567 -13.67 4.79 18.98
CA ILE A 567 -12.70 3.73 19.23
C ILE A 567 -12.12 3.87 20.64
N LEU A 568 -11.45 4.99 20.94
CA LEU A 568 -10.74 5.15 22.22
C LEU A 568 -11.70 5.20 23.42
N GLN A 569 -12.82 5.91 23.30
CA GLN A 569 -13.81 6.00 24.38
C GLN A 569 -14.47 4.65 24.68
N PRO A 570 -14.97 3.86 23.69
CA PRO A 570 -15.43 2.50 23.96
C PRO A 570 -14.36 1.59 24.58
N ILE A 571 -13.10 1.74 24.16
CA ILE A 571 -11.98 1.03 24.81
C ILE A 571 -11.87 1.43 26.27
N ALA A 572 -11.95 2.72 26.58
CA ALA A 572 -11.88 3.21 27.95
C ALA A 572 -13.06 2.73 28.81
N ASP A 573 -14.26 2.71 28.25
CA ASP A 573 -15.48 2.28 28.92
C ASP A 573 -15.36 0.80 29.38
N GLU A 574 -14.74 -0.04 28.56
CA GLU A 574 -14.55 -1.46 28.82
C GLU A 574 -13.30 -1.76 29.67
N CYS A 575 -12.17 -1.15 29.33
CA CYS A 575 -10.86 -1.53 29.89
C CYS A 575 -10.42 -0.66 31.08
N ILE A 576 -10.90 0.57 31.26
CA ILE A 576 -10.41 1.48 32.31
C ILE A 576 -11.33 1.43 33.54
N THR A 577 -10.75 1.52 34.74
CA THR A 577 -11.49 1.61 36.02
C THR A 577 -12.42 2.81 36.04
N LYS A 578 -13.61 2.66 36.62
CA LYS A 578 -14.65 3.70 36.63
C LYS A 578 -14.18 5.02 37.22
N GLU A 579 -13.29 4.99 38.22
CA GLU A 579 -12.74 6.17 38.90
C GLU A 579 -11.79 6.99 38.01
N GLN A 580 -11.21 6.37 36.98
CA GLN A 580 -10.29 7.03 36.05
C GLN A 580 -10.89 7.25 34.66
N GLN A 581 -12.07 6.71 34.35
CA GLN A 581 -12.70 6.88 33.04
C GLN A 581 -12.91 8.36 32.66
N GLU A 582 -13.23 9.23 33.62
CA GLU A 582 -13.38 10.68 33.38
C GLU A 582 -12.06 11.40 33.04
N LEU A 583 -10.92 10.72 33.21
CA LEU A 583 -9.60 11.22 32.83
C LEU A 583 -9.21 10.81 31.39
N VAL A 584 -10.07 10.08 30.69
CA VAL A 584 -9.90 9.85 29.26
C VAL A 584 -10.58 10.99 28.52
N ASP A 585 -9.79 11.87 27.91
CA ASP A 585 -10.30 13.05 27.21
C ASP A 585 -9.56 13.31 25.89
N PHE A 586 -10.27 13.97 24.97
CA PHE A 586 -9.77 14.22 23.62
C PHE A 586 -8.57 15.17 23.61
N ASP A 587 -8.57 16.20 24.45
CA ASP A 587 -7.48 17.18 24.49
C ASP A 587 -6.17 16.49 24.85
N SER A 588 -6.19 15.59 25.82
CA SER A 588 -5.02 14.79 26.24
C SER A 588 -4.56 13.83 25.15
N PHE A 589 -5.50 13.11 24.52
CA PHE A 589 -5.19 12.22 23.40
C PHE A 589 -4.54 12.99 22.23
N PHE A 590 -5.18 14.08 21.79
CA PHE A 590 -4.72 14.86 20.65
C PHE A 590 -3.40 15.58 20.92
N THR A 591 -3.24 16.15 22.13
CA THR A 591 -1.98 16.83 22.52
C THR A 591 -0.84 15.83 22.63
N HIS A 592 -1.08 14.60 23.09
CA HIS A 592 -0.07 13.54 23.06
C HIS A 592 0.33 13.17 21.64
N THR A 593 -0.62 13.01 20.71
CA THR A 593 -0.30 12.77 19.29
C THR A 593 0.58 13.88 18.72
N ILE A 594 0.24 15.15 18.98
CA ILE A 594 1.09 16.29 18.57
C ILE A 594 2.51 16.18 19.14
N CYS A 595 2.62 15.84 20.42
CA CYS A 595 3.91 15.69 21.08
C CYS A 595 4.70 14.50 20.56
N HIS A 596 4.04 13.38 20.26
CA HIS A 596 4.64 12.22 19.61
C HIS A 596 5.33 12.65 18.31
N GLU A 597 4.59 13.36 17.45
CA GLU A 597 5.08 13.85 16.18
C GLU A 597 6.28 14.81 16.32
N CYS A 598 6.20 15.76 17.27
CA CYS A 598 7.32 16.62 17.64
C CYS A 598 8.53 15.82 18.16
N CYS A 599 8.27 14.71 18.88
CA CYS A 599 9.30 13.89 19.49
C CYS A 599 10.07 13.02 18.50
N HIS A 600 9.55 12.80 17.29
CA HIS A 600 10.37 12.29 16.20
C HIS A 600 11.55 13.22 15.92
N GLY A 601 11.36 14.54 15.93
CA GLY A 601 12.41 15.51 15.61
C GLY A 601 13.50 15.73 16.68
N ILE A 602 13.40 15.08 17.85
CA ILE A 602 14.37 15.19 18.95
C ILE A 602 14.95 13.82 19.33
N GLY A 603 16.06 13.86 20.07
CA GLY A 603 16.86 12.70 20.42
C GLY A 603 17.87 12.32 19.31
N PRO A 604 18.55 11.18 19.48
CA PRO A 604 19.60 10.75 18.57
C PRO A 604 19.07 10.40 17.18
N HIS A 605 19.71 10.94 16.14
CA HIS A 605 19.43 10.61 14.73
C HIS A 605 20.73 10.30 14.00
N SER A 606 21.60 11.30 13.92
CA SER A 606 23.01 11.12 13.56
C SER A 606 23.79 10.81 14.82
N ILE A 607 24.54 9.72 14.80
CA ILE A 607 25.28 9.21 15.97
C ILE A 607 26.76 9.01 15.64
N VAL A 608 27.57 8.99 16.70
CA VAL A 608 28.97 8.60 16.62
C VAL A 608 29.11 7.29 17.39
N LEU A 609 29.48 6.24 16.67
CA LEU A 609 29.68 4.90 17.21
C LEU A 609 30.87 4.89 18.20
N PRO A 610 30.95 3.89 19.11
CA PRO A 610 32.07 3.79 20.05
C PRO A 610 33.46 3.76 19.42
N ASN A 611 33.56 3.34 18.15
CA ASN A 611 34.80 3.33 17.35
C ASN A 611 35.14 4.71 16.74
N GLY A 612 34.29 5.73 16.92
CA GLY A 612 34.45 7.08 16.38
C GLY A 612 33.84 7.31 15.00
N GLU A 613 33.27 6.29 14.37
CA GLU A 613 32.62 6.41 13.06
C GLU A 613 31.27 7.10 13.17
N LYS A 614 30.93 7.90 12.14
CA LYS A 614 29.62 8.54 12.04
C LYS A 614 28.65 7.58 11.37
N SER A 615 27.47 7.41 11.96
CA SER A 615 26.37 6.64 11.39
C SER A 615 25.03 7.30 11.73
N THR A 616 23.93 6.59 11.49
CA THR A 616 22.59 6.99 11.92
C THR A 616 21.93 5.87 12.70
N VAL A 617 21.01 6.23 13.59
CA VAL A 617 20.24 5.25 14.38
C VAL A 617 19.55 4.23 13.48
N ARG A 618 18.94 4.70 12.38
CA ARG A 618 18.28 3.84 11.39
C ARG A 618 19.21 2.81 10.76
N LEU A 619 20.43 3.21 10.39
CA LEU A 619 21.40 2.31 9.77
C LEU A 619 21.89 1.23 10.75
N GLU A 620 22.08 1.60 12.02
CA GLU A 620 22.58 0.66 13.03
C GLU A 620 21.50 -0.29 13.54
N LEU A 621 20.27 0.19 13.72
CA LEU A 621 19.17 -0.62 14.26
C LEU A 621 18.43 -1.45 13.21
N GLN A 622 18.51 -1.07 11.93
CA GLN A 622 17.97 -1.83 10.80
C GLN A 622 16.48 -2.18 11.00
N GLU A 623 16.10 -3.46 10.94
CA GLU A 623 14.73 -3.95 11.09
C GLU A 623 14.09 -3.64 12.46
N LEU A 624 14.91 -3.27 13.45
CA LEU A 624 14.46 -2.94 14.80
C LEU A 624 14.17 -1.44 14.96
N HIS A 625 14.57 -0.62 13.98
CA HIS A 625 14.49 0.83 14.06
C HIS A 625 13.06 1.32 14.23
N SER A 626 12.15 0.97 13.31
CA SER A 626 10.82 1.59 13.24
C SER A 626 10.04 1.41 14.53
N ALA A 627 9.94 0.18 15.04
CA ALA A 627 9.21 -0.09 16.28
C ALA A 627 9.83 0.63 17.51
N LEU A 628 11.16 0.80 17.53
CA LEU A 628 11.83 1.50 18.63
C LEU A 628 11.67 3.02 18.52
N GLU A 629 11.66 3.55 17.29
CA GLU A 629 11.45 4.97 17.01
C GLU A 629 10.01 5.41 17.33
N GLU A 630 9.01 4.57 17.00
CA GLU A 630 7.63 4.79 17.44
C GLU A 630 7.50 4.77 18.97
N ALA A 631 8.12 3.78 19.63
CA ALA A 631 8.14 3.71 21.08
C ALA A 631 8.84 4.92 21.72
N LYS A 632 9.90 5.45 21.08
CA LYS A 632 10.57 6.69 21.49
C LYS A 632 9.61 7.87 21.41
N ALA A 633 9.03 8.10 20.24
CA ALA A 633 8.15 9.24 20.00
C ALA A 633 6.98 9.28 21.00
N ASP A 634 6.33 8.15 21.24
CA ASP A 634 5.25 8.03 22.22
C ASP A 634 5.70 8.34 23.65
N ILE A 635 6.73 7.66 24.16
CA ILE A 635 7.13 7.75 25.57
C ILE A 635 7.85 9.06 25.89
N VAL A 636 8.67 9.55 24.97
CA VAL A 636 9.31 10.87 25.07
C VAL A 636 8.25 11.97 24.92
N GLY A 637 7.19 11.75 24.14
CA GLY A 637 6.04 12.64 24.06
C GLY A 637 5.36 12.85 25.42
N LEU A 638 5.13 11.77 26.19
CA LEU A 638 4.61 11.87 27.56
C LEU A 638 5.56 12.63 28.51
N TRP A 639 6.86 12.37 28.40
CA TRP A 639 7.88 13.09 29.17
C TRP A 639 7.91 14.58 28.80
N ALA A 640 7.86 14.92 27.51
CA ALA A 640 7.91 16.28 27.00
C ALA A 640 6.68 17.08 27.44
N LEU A 641 5.48 16.48 27.36
CA LEU A 641 4.25 17.06 27.87
C LEU A 641 4.37 17.41 29.36
N ARG A 642 4.81 16.45 30.17
CA ARG A 642 5.03 16.66 31.61
C ARG A 642 5.99 17.83 31.85
N TYR A 643 7.13 17.83 31.16
CA TYR A 643 8.15 18.86 31.29
C TYR A 643 7.62 20.26 30.95
N LEU A 644 6.92 20.41 29.83
CA LEU A 644 6.37 21.70 29.40
C LEU A 644 5.29 22.22 30.34
N ILE A 645 4.39 21.35 30.81
CA ILE A 645 3.39 21.72 31.83
C ILE A 645 4.10 22.24 33.09
N ASP A 646 5.13 21.55 33.58
CA ASP A 646 5.86 21.99 34.77
C ASP A 646 6.59 23.32 34.58
N GLN A 647 7.25 23.53 33.42
CA GLN A 647 7.90 24.80 33.11
C GLN A 647 6.92 25.96 33.07
N MET A 648 5.75 25.79 32.42
CA MET A 648 4.74 26.85 32.29
C MET A 648 4.08 27.22 33.62
N HIS A 649 3.94 26.26 34.54
CA HIS A 649 3.31 26.48 35.83
C HIS A 649 4.29 26.75 36.99
N SER A 650 5.60 26.75 36.72
CA SER A 650 6.67 27.10 37.66
C SER A 650 6.82 28.63 37.82
N LEU A 651 6.42 29.14 38.98
CA LEU A 651 6.29 30.56 39.35
C LEU A 651 7.60 31.38 39.48
N LYS A 652 8.78 30.87 39.11
CA LYS A 652 10.06 31.55 39.45
C LYS A 652 11.07 31.80 38.33
N ARG A 653 10.78 31.49 37.06
CA ARG A 653 11.72 31.73 35.93
C ARG A 653 11.16 32.59 34.79
N HIS A 654 9.98 33.19 34.98
CA HIS A 654 9.23 33.79 33.88
C HIS A 654 9.69 35.19 33.44
N GLU A 655 10.37 36.00 34.26
CA GLU A 655 10.70 37.39 33.86
C GLU A 655 12.05 37.55 33.12
N GLN A 656 12.97 36.60 33.23
CA GLN A 656 14.31 36.75 32.62
C GLN A 656 14.52 35.96 31.32
N ALA A 657 13.79 34.86 31.08
CA ALA A 657 13.97 34.05 29.87
C ALA A 657 13.18 34.56 28.65
N LEU A 658 12.12 35.36 28.85
CA LEU A 658 11.19 35.77 27.79
C LEU A 658 11.62 37.02 27.00
N LYS A 659 12.81 37.58 27.26
CA LYS A 659 13.33 38.73 26.48
C LYS A 659 14.01 38.35 25.16
N GLN A 660 14.17 37.07 24.84
CA GLN A 660 14.98 36.64 23.69
C GLN A 660 14.23 36.00 22.50
N VAL A 661 12.91 35.80 22.55
CA VAL A 661 12.16 35.26 21.40
C VAL A 661 11.03 36.22 21.03
N GLN A 662 11.40 37.21 20.23
CA GLN A 662 10.51 38.26 19.74
C GLN A 662 9.77 37.79 18.47
N THR A 663 8.93 36.77 18.60
CA THR A 663 8.01 36.32 17.54
C THR A 663 6.59 35.98 18.04
N ASN A 664 6.33 36.06 19.34
CA ASN A 664 5.19 35.33 19.89
C ASN A 664 3.86 36.10 19.89
N ARG A 665 2.89 35.57 19.14
CA ARG A 665 1.48 36.01 19.04
C ARG A 665 0.64 35.77 20.31
N LEU A 666 1.12 34.96 21.26
CA LEU A 666 0.38 34.57 22.48
C LEU A 666 1.02 35.10 23.77
N THR A 667 0.19 35.64 24.66
CA THR A 667 0.49 36.08 26.02
C THR A 667 0.76 34.91 26.96
N THR A 668 1.40 35.17 28.11
CA THR A 668 1.65 34.16 29.16
C THR A 668 0.37 33.51 29.70
N ALA A 669 -0.74 34.24 29.74
CA ALA A 669 -2.02 33.69 30.18
C ALA A 669 -2.57 32.71 29.13
N GLU A 670 -2.56 33.10 27.85
CA GLU A 670 -2.99 32.24 26.75
C GLU A 670 -2.16 30.95 26.71
N ARG A 671 -0.83 31.02 26.89
CA ARG A 671 0.03 29.81 26.95
C ARG A 671 -0.30 28.87 28.11
N LYS A 672 -0.67 29.40 29.29
CA LYS A 672 -1.05 28.56 30.44
C LYS A 672 -2.39 27.87 30.22
N ASP A 673 -3.29 28.50 29.49
CA ASP A 673 -4.55 27.90 29.07
C ASP A 673 -4.35 26.81 28.00
N LEU A 674 -3.22 26.82 27.28
CA LEU A 674 -2.87 25.77 26.31
C LEU A 674 -2.45 24.46 26.96
N LEU A 675 -1.67 24.50 28.05
CA LEU A 675 -1.22 23.32 28.79
C LEU A 675 -1.64 23.40 30.26
N PRO A 676 -2.94 23.20 30.57
CA PRO A 676 -3.43 23.26 31.94
C PRO A 676 -2.93 22.07 32.76
N LYS A 677 -2.77 22.27 34.08
CA LYS A 677 -2.35 21.19 35.01
C LYS A 677 -3.29 19.99 35.04
N SER A 678 -4.55 20.16 34.63
CA SER A 678 -5.52 19.07 34.53
C SER A 678 -5.06 17.96 33.58
N LEU A 679 -4.30 18.30 32.52
CA LEU A 679 -3.79 17.33 31.54
C LEU A 679 -2.84 16.29 32.15
N LEU A 680 -2.17 16.58 33.26
CA LEU A 680 -1.12 15.71 33.82
C LEU A 680 -1.60 14.30 34.12
N LYS A 681 -2.81 14.16 34.67
CA LYS A 681 -3.39 12.84 34.95
C LYS A 681 -4.03 12.26 33.70
N SER A 682 -4.78 13.10 32.99
CA SER A 682 -5.54 12.66 31.82
C SER A 682 -4.66 12.14 30.69
N MET A 683 -3.48 12.73 30.46
CA MET A 683 -2.55 12.25 29.43
C MET A 683 -2.11 10.81 29.67
N TYR A 684 -1.85 10.43 30.93
CA TYR A 684 -1.44 9.06 31.24
C TYR A 684 -2.59 8.06 31.13
N VAL A 685 -3.80 8.43 31.55
CA VAL A 685 -4.97 7.52 31.48
C VAL A 685 -5.45 7.38 30.03
N SER A 686 -5.48 8.48 29.28
CA SER A 686 -5.78 8.47 27.84
C SER A 686 -4.73 7.66 27.07
N PHE A 687 -3.45 7.78 27.43
CA PHE A 687 -2.38 6.97 26.85
C PHE A 687 -2.54 5.47 27.16
N LEU A 688 -2.89 5.10 28.40
CA LEU A 688 -3.19 3.70 28.75
C LEU A 688 -4.31 3.11 27.89
N ALA A 689 -5.42 3.84 27.70
CA ALA A 689 -6.47 3.42 26.76
C ALA A 689 -5.92 3.34 25.31
N GLY A 690 -5.04 4.28 24.95
CA GLY A 690 -4.37 4.35 23.65
C GLY A 690 -3.50 3.13 23.35
N CYS A 691 -2.84 2.56 24.35
CA CYS A 691 -2.06 1.32 24.20
C CYS A 691 -2.92 0.19 23.64
N PHE A 692 -4.13 -0.01 24.20
CA PHE A 692 -5.03 -1.08 23.73
C PHE A 692 -5.57 -0.80 22.32
N ARG A 693 -5.74 0.47 21.94
CA ARG A 693 -6.12 0.84 20.57
C ARG A 693 -5.02 0.43 19.59
N SER A 694 -3.79 0.87 19.82
CA SER A 694 -2.69 0.69 18.87
C SER A 694 -2.19 -0.75 18.78
N VAL A 695 -2.20 -1.52 19.88
CA VAL A 695 -1.80 -2.94 19.86
C VAL A 695 -2.72 -3.79 18.97
N ARG A 696 -3.96 -3.35 18.71
CA ARG A 696 -4.91 -4.03 17.80
C ARG A 696 -4.51 -3.94 16.32
N PHE A 697 -3.53 -3.10 15.97
CA PHE A 697 -2.94 -3.11 14.64
C PHE A 697 -2.03 -4.33 14.40
N GLY A 698 -1.68 -5.07 15.45
CA GLY A 698 -0.83 -6.26 15.38
C GLY A 698 0.62 -5.96 15.76
N LEU A 699 1.38 -7.02 16.08
CA LEU A 699 2.79 -6.91 16.48
C LEU A 699 3.77 -6.90 15.28
N GLU A 700 3.26 -7.16 14.08
CA GLU A 700 4.02 -6.98 12.83
C GLU A 700 4.08 -5.52 12.39
N GLU A 701 3.18 -4.68 12.90
CA GLU A 701 3.14 -3.23 12.67
C GLU A 701 3.98 -2.49 13.72
N ALA A 702 4.73 -1.47 13.31
CA ALA A 702 5.72 -0.79 14.15
C ALA A 702 5.10 -0.08 15.37
N HIS A 703 3.96 0.62 15.21
CA HIS A 703 3.27 1.29 16.31
C HIS A 703 2.68 0.26 17.29
N GLY A 704 2.03 -0.80 16.79
CA GLY A 704 1.49 -1.88 17.62
C GLY A 704 2.58 -2.57 18.44
N LYS A 705 3.74 -2.84 17.81
CA LYS A 705 4.93 -3.41 18.46
C LYS A 705 5.53 -2.47 19.50
N GLY A 706 5.68 -1.18 19.18
CA GLY A 706 6.16 -0.15 20.09
C GLY A 706 5.23 0.06 21.29
N GLN A 707 3.92 -0.01 21.08
CA GLN A 707 2.91 0.15 22.13
C GLN A 707 2.85 -1.05 23.07
N ALA A 708 3.03 -2.27 22.56
CA ALA A 708 3.19 -3.46 23.41
C ALA A 708 4.40 -3.32 24.34
N LEU A 709 5.54 -2.80 23.84
CA LEU A 709 6.73 -2.53 24.65
C LEU A 709 6.44 -1.54 25.78
N GLN A 710 5.82 -0.41 25.43
CA GLN A 710 5.53 0.66 26.38
C GLN A 710 4.55 0.21 27.46
N PHE A 711 3.46 -0.47 27.08
CA PHE A 711 2.50 -1.03 28.01
C PHE A 711 3.17 -2.02 28.98
N ASN A 712 3.92 -2.99 28.45
CA ASN A 712 4.52 -4.03 29.27
C ASN A 712 5.60 -3.48 30.20
N TRP A 713 6.37 -2.46 29.78
CA TRP A 713 7.32 -1.77 30.65
C TRP A 713 6.60 -1.03 31.79
N LEU A 714 5.60 -0.21 31.47
CA LEU A 714 4.84 0.55 32.46
C LEU A 714 4.09 -0.38 33.44
N TYR A 715 3.59 -1.51 32.95
CA TYR A 715 3.00 -2.57 33.78
C TYR A 715 4.03 -3.23 34.70
N GLU A 716 5.22 -3.62 34.20
CA GLU A 716 6.29 -4.22 35.01
C GLU A 716 6.77 -3.25 36.12
N LYS A 717 6.82 -1.95 35.83
CA LYS A 717 7.16 -0.91 36.83
C LYS A 717 6.02 -0.59 37.80
N GLY A 718 4.84 -1.21 37.64
CA GLY A 718 3.66 -0.98 38.45
C GLY A 718 3.00 0.39 38.22
N ALA A 719 3.32 1.06 37.13
CA ALA A 719 2.66 2.29 36.70
C ALA A 719 1.28 1.99 36.08
N PHE A 720 1.14 0.86 35.40
CA PHE A 720 -0.17 0.32 35.02
C PHE A 720 -0.52 -0.85 35.94
N ILE A 721 -1.77 -0.90 36.37
CA ILE A 721 -2.30 -1.91 37.29
C ILE A 721 -3.49 -2.60 36.64
N LEU A 722 -3.47 -3.93 36.62
CA LEU A 722 -4.62 -4.78 36.30
C LEU A 722 -5.33 -5.16 37.60
N HIS A 723 -6.63 -4.91 37.67
CA HIS A 723 -7.48 -5.21 38.82
C HIS A 723 -8.22 -6.54 38.66
N SER A 724 -8.82 -7.02 39.75
CA SER A 724 -9.54 -8.31 39.78
C SER A 724 -10.81 -8.34 38.93
N ASP A 725 -11.36 -7.19 38.56
CA ASP A 725 -12.48 -7.04 37.60
C ASP A 725 -11.98 -6.93 36.14
N GLU A 726 -10.70 -7.25 35.92
CA GLU A 726 -10.03 -7.22 34.62
C GLU A 726 -10.01 -5.82 33.98
N LYS A 727 -10.10 -4.76 34.80
CA LYS A 727 -9.92 -3.37 34.37
C LYS A 727 -8.55 -2.83 34.76
N PHE A 728 -8.15 -1.75 34.10
CA PHE A 728 -6.84 -1.13 34.22
C PHE A 728 -6.90 0.29 34.78
N SER A 729 -5.87 0.66 35.52
CA SER A 729 -5.68 2.03 36.02
C SER A 729 -4.21 2.44 36.00
N VAL A 730 -3.97 3.75 36.04
CA VAL A 730 -2.64 4.34 36.23
C VAL A 730 -2.36 4.60 37.71
N ASP A 731 -1.19 4.16 38.19
CA ASP A 731 -0.61 4.60 39.46
C ASP A 731 0.16 5.90 39.27
N PHE A 732 -0.48 7.02 39.60
CA PHE A 732 0.10 8.36 39.46
C PHE A 732 1.36 8.58 40.31
N THR A 733 1.64 7.73 41.30
CA THR A 733 2.88 7.84 42.11
C THR A 733 4.09 7.22 41.44
N LYS A 734 3.88 6.36 40.43
CA LYS A 734 4.94 5.62 39.73
C LYS A 734 5.09 5.95 38.26
N VAL A 735 4.02 6.41 37.60
CA VAL A 735 3.99 6.60 36.15
C VAL A 735 5.07 7.56 35.64
N GLU A 736 5.32 8.68 36.32
CA GLU A 736 6.34 9.65 35.89
C GLU A 736 7.74 9.02 35.84
N GLY A 737 8.12 8.28 36.90
CA GLY A 737 9.42 7.60 36.95
C GLY A 737 9.52 6.44 35.95
N ALA A 738 8.43 5.73 35.71
CA ALA A 738 8.40 4.65 34.73
C ALA A 738 8.56 5.18 33.29
N VAL A 739 7.86 6.28 32.95
CA VAL A 739 8.00 6.99 31.67
C VAL A 739 9.43 7.48 31.48
N GLU A 740 10.00 8.21 32.45
CA GLU A 740 11.38 8.72 32.34
C GLU A 740 12.40 7.59 32.17
N SER A 741 12.22 6.48 32.90
CA SER A 741 13.12 5.33 32.80
C SER A 741 13.10 4.67 31.42
N LEU A 742 11.93 4.56 30.78
CA LEU A 742 11.82 3.99 29.44
C LEU A 742 12.35 4.97 28.38
N SER A 743 12.02 6.27 28.48
CA SER A 743 12.59 7.29 27.62
C SER A 743 14.12 7.23 27.62
N ARG A 744 14.73 7.16 28.81
CA ARG A 744 16.19 7.05 28.95
C ARG A 744 16.75 5.79 28.30
N GLU A 745 16.10 4.64 28.52
CA GLU A 745 16.55 3.36 27.96
C GLU A 745 16.57 3.41 26.43
N ILE A 746 15.45 3.79 25.82
CA ILE A 746 15.31 3.85 24.35
C ILE A 746 16.29 4.87 23.76
N LEU A 747 16.33 6.09 24.30
CA LEU A 747 17.24 7.14 23.81
C LEU A 747 18.72 6.72 23.94
N THR A 748 19.08 5.98 25.00
CA THR A 748 20.46 5.50 25.18
C THR A 748 20.82 4.41 24.18
N ILE A 749 19.90 3.47 23.91
CA ILE A 749 20.08 2.43 22.90
C ILE A 749 20.29 3.08 21.52
N GLN A 750 19.41 4.01 21.14
CA GLN A 750 19.51 4.74 19.88
C GLN A 750 20.81 5.54 19.79
N ALA A 751 21.19 6.28 20.85
CA ALA A 751 22.41 7.08 20.87
C ALA A 751 23.69 6.27 20.64
N LYS A 752 23.70 5.01 21.07
CA LYS A 752 24.84 4.10 20.90
C LYS A 752 24.80 3.29 19.61
N GLY A 753 23.67 3.27 18.90
CA GLY A 753 23.44 2.34 17.79
C GLY A 753 23.44 0.88 18.25
N ASP A 754 23.00 0.61 19.48
CA ASP A 754 23.14 -0.71 20.11
C ASP A 754 22.04 -1.68 19.66
N LYS A 755 22.25 -2.31 18.50
CA LYS A 755 21.29 -3.25 17.91
C LYS A 755 21.00 -4.45 18.81
N GLU A 756 21.99 -4.95 19.55
CA GLU A 756 21.81 -6.07 20.47
C GLU A 756 20.90 -5.70 21.63
N ALA A 757 21.12 -4.53 22.26
CA ALA A 757 20.26 -4.03 23.31
C ALA A 757 18.83 -3.73 22.80
N ALA A 758 18.69 -3.16 21.60
CA ALA A 758 17.39 -2.96 20.96
C ALA A 758 16.64 -4.30 20.78
N ASN A 759 17.34 -5.32 20.28
CA ASN A 759 16.77 -6.65 20.10
C ASN A 759 16.33 -7.27 21.43
N LEU A 760 17.16 -7.19 22.48
CA LEU A 760 16.82 -7.71 23.81
C LEU A 760 15.60 -7.00 24.41
N LEU A 761 15.50 -5.68 24.25
CA LEU A 761 14.38 -4.88 24.73
C LEU A 761 13.08 -5.29 24.01
N LEU A 762 13.10 -5.36 22.68
CA LEU A 762 11.96 -5.74 21.86
C LEU A 762 11.55 -7.19 22.13
N GLN A 763 12.50 -8.14 22.19
CA GLN A 763 12.19 -9.54 22.51
C GLN A 763 11.58 -9.72 23.91
N LYS A 764 11.96 -8.88 24.87
CA LYS A 764 11.40 -8.94 26.23
C LYS A 764 9.97 -8.39 26.25
N TYR A 765 9.73 -7.21 25.69
CA TYR A 765 8.50 -6.46 25.93
C TYR A 765 7.53 -6.37 24.74
N CYS A 766 7.92 -6.65 23.50
CA CYS A 766 7.01 -6.64 22.34
C CYS A 766 6.24 -7.96 22.22
N LYS A 767 5.40 -8.26 23.21
CA LYS A 767 4.61 -9.49 23.29
C LYS A 767 3.20 -9.19 23.76
N LEU A 768 2.23 -9.93 23.26
CA LEU A 768 0.88 -9.97 23.82
C LEU A 768 0.93 -10.77 25.13
N THR A 769 1.24 -10.07 26.22
CA THR A 769 1.23 -10.62 27.58
C THR A 769 -0.20 -10.92 28.02
N GLU A 770 -0.36 -11.71 29.09
CA GLU A 770 -1.68 -12.03 29.65
C GLU A 770 -2.55 -10.77 29.91
N PRO A 771 -2.04 -9.66 30.51
CA PRO A 771 -2.84 -8.44 30.64
C PRO A 771 -3.30 -7.84 29.30
N LEU A 772 -2.44 -7.83 28.27
CA LEU A 772 -2.85 -7.36 26.94
C LEU A 772 -3.92 -8.27 26.33
N ASN A 773 -3.78 -9.59 26.42
CA ASN A 773 -4.77 -10.54 25.92
C ASN A 773 -6.12 -10.39 26.61
N ILE A 774 -6.15 -10.11 27.92
CA ILE A 774 -7.38 -9.82 28.67
C ILE A 774 -8.08 -8.59 28.07
N ALA A 775 -7.34 -7.50 27.88
CA ALA A 775 -7.90 -6.28 27.28
C ALA A 775 -8.42 -6.54 25.86
N LEU A 776 -7.63 -7.18 25.00
CA LEU A 776 -8.01 -7.48 23.62
C LEU A 776 -9.24 -8.39 23.54
N GLY A 777 -9.33 -9.42 24.38
CA GLY A 777 -10.49 -10.31 24.44
C GLY A 777 -11.79 -9.57 24.82
N LYS A 778 -11.71 -8.60 25.74
CA LYS A 778 -12.87 -7.74 26.05
C LYS A 778 -13.32 -6.91 24.84
N LEU A 779 -12.37 -6.30 24.13
CA LEU A 779 -12.65 -5.46 22.97
C LEU A 779 -13.21 -6.25 21.78
N GLU A 780 -12.76 -7.50 21.60
CA GLU A 780 -13.32 -8.43 20.62
C GLU A 780 -14.78 -8.79 20.96
N ASN A 781 -15.06 -9.09 22.23
CA ASN A 781 -16.41 -9.44 22.70
C ASN A 781 -17.43 -8.32 22.48
N VAL A 782 -17.06 -7.06 22.73
CA VAL A 782 -17.94 -5.90 22.54
C VAL A 782 -17.86 -5.32 21.12
N GLN A 783 -17.04 -5.92 20.25
CA GLN A 783 -16.85 -5.53 18.84
C GLN A 783 -16.52 -4.04 18.67
N VAL A 784 -15.56 -3.51 19.46
CA VAL A 784 -15.11 -2.13 19.23
C VAL A 784 -14.54 -2.00 17.81
N PRO A 785 -14.91 -0.99 17.02
CA PRO A 785 -14.31 -0.75 15.71
C PRO A 785 -12.78 -0.64 15.78
N VAL A 786 -12.07 -1.03 14.72
CA VAL A 786 -10.62 -0.84 14.57
C VAL A 786 -10.33 0.56 14.05
N ASP A 787 -11.12 1.03 13.09
CA ASP A 787 -11.01 2.39 12.57
C ASP A 787 -12.37 3.00 12.15
N ILE A 788 -12.35 4.12 11.42
CA ILE A 788 -13.52 4.83 10.91
C ILE A 788 -13.63 4.75 9.37
N VAL A 789 -14.84 4.94 8.84
CA VAL A 789 -15.09 5.21 7.43
C VAL A 789 -15.81 6.57 7.31
N PRO A 790 -15.14 7.61 6.80
CA PRO A 790 -15.73 8.94 6.73
C PRO A 790 -16.68 9.09 5.54
N SER A 791 -17.70 9.89 5.75
CA SER A 791 -18.54 10.49 4.70
C SER A 791 -18.35 12.01 4.74
N PHE A 792 -18.45 12.64 3.57
CA PHE A 792 -18.14 14.07 3.38
C PHE A 792 -19.36 14.83 2.83
N PRO A 793 -20.34 15.21 3.67
CA PRO A 793 -21.59 15.81 3.20
C PRO A 793 -21.41 17.11 2.39
N ILE A 794 -20.44 17.96 2.76
CA ILE A 794 -20.13 19.18 2.00
C ILE A 794 -19.65 18.84 0.59
N ALA A 795 -18.71 17.90 0.47
CA ALA A 795 -18.18 17.48 -0.81
C ALA A 795 -19.24 16.81 -1.68
N ASN A 796 -20.07 15.95 -1.09
CA ASN A 796 -21.17 15.30 -1.79
C ASN A 796 -22.15 16.33 -2.39
N ARG A 797 -22.56 17.35 -1.61
CA ARG A 797 -23.43 18.44 -2.12
C ARG A 797 -22.80 19.30 -3.22
N ILE A 798 -21.47 19.34 -3.30
CA ILE A 798 -20.73 20.07 -4.35
C ILE A 798 -20.60 19.25 -5.64
N LEU A 799 -20.61 17.92 -5.52
CA LEU A 799 -20.46 16.97 -6.60
C LEU A 799 -21.80 16.53 -7.21
N GLU A 800 -22.89 16.62 -6.44
CA GLU A 800 -24.29 16.62 -6.91
C GLU A 800 -24.60 17.84 -7.77
#